data_AF-A0A2P6TGB8-F1
#
_entry.id   AF-A0A2P6TGB8-F1
#
_cell.length_a   1.000
_cell.length_b   1.000
_cell.length_c   1.000
_cell.angle_alpha   90.00
_cell.angle_beta   90.00
_cell.angle_gamma   90.00
#
_symmetry.space_group_name_H-M   'P 1'
#
loop_
_entity.id
_entity.type
_entity.pdbx_description
1 polymer ?
#
loop_
_entity_poly.entity_id
_entity_poly.type
_entity_poly.pdbx_seq_one_letter_code
_entity_poly.pdbx_strand_id
1 'polypeptide(L)'
;MVEPSYAPDEQKAWLKDASNAVKRHGFYLRKAIDDDNMKEALRYSAALLGELRTSLLSPQKYYELYMQACDELRNLEMFFREEQAKGRPHADLYDLVQHAGNIVPRLYLLCTAGACYIRGGEAPAMLILRDVVEMCKGVQHPTRGLFLRAYLVQVMRGLLPDTGSKFEGEEGGNVVDALEFLLVNFTEMNKLWVRMAHQGSPRDREKRDRERSQLSDLVGKNLTYLSQLDGLTFQLYRDVVLPRVLEQVVSCRDDIAQQYLMQCVIMVFPDEFHLGTLQSLLGALPQLQPGVRVHTVLSLLMDRLANYAAGDHSVVTQMSGVDAFGQMSGVALKVVEQHPEMPGADVAAMYSALLAFSGTVYPDQLEYVDRVLQTCHNALQRRGPITDPRAEKQVVALLSTPLDKYDVVTVLGLAHYPSVMELLQPRVKREVATKIVQTVLRGGTLITSVDQAEMLFSFIAPLVRDMEGLQDELDDEDIAEDASLLARLVHQLRAPGGDTDAQYSILQAAQRHFLTGGPQRARHTLTPLAFAALQAVRAVAAAETAGSPPKVDAAAWYRFLHQTASELAAVPAAELALQLFLTCAHSASEEAGLDVTAYEFFEQAFVLYEESIPDSRQEVRALQSIMGTLNRCYAIAPEERAALCHKAASYCAKLLKRVDQCQAVLACSHLHWQPEKEGKQAARDEQAVLACLKRALKIANAAQQQLAVAAKRPAADAGLGPGGLFVEILNHYLYFFDQGCQQITAAVLQSLLELVANEMAAEGCRDNEPLQAFYANTLTHIRQQKAKGGDVAARYDTLQV
;
A
#
# COMPACT_ATOMS: atom_id res chain seq x y z
N MET A 1 16.02 -6.29 53.41
CA MET A 1 15.27 -7.56 53.49
C MET A 1 14.93 -7.96 52.07
N VAL A 2 15.36 -9.15 51.66
CA VAL A 2 15.11 -9.69 50.31
C VAL A 2 13.63 -10.07 50.24
N GLU A 3 12.86 -9.45 49.35
CA GLU A 3 11.47 -9.84 49.06
C GLU A 3 11.49 -11.13 48.22
N PRO A 4 10.92 -12.25 48.69
CA PRO A 4 10.77 -13.44 47.88
C PRO A 4 9.80 -13.23 46.72
N SER A 5 10.10 -13.84 45.57
CA SER A 5 9.16 -14.00 44.46
C SER A 5 8.06 -14.98 44.86
N TYR A 6 6.96 -14.48 45.43
CA TYR A 6 5.83 -15.30 45.87
C TYR A 6 4.91 -15.74 44.73
N ALA A 7 4.30 -16.91 44.88
CA ALA A 7 3.42 -17.50 43.88
C ALA A 7 2.12 -16.66 43.70
N PRO A 8 1.49 -16.67 42.51
CA PRO A 8 0.26 -15.89 42.24
C PRO A 8 -0.90 -16.18 43.22
N ASP A 9 -0.96 -17.40 43.75
CA ASP A 9 -2.02 -17.82 44.67
C ASP A 9 -1.79 -17.33 46.10
N GLU A 10 -0.53 -17.18 46.53
CA GLU A 10 -0.17 -16.59 47.83
C GLU A 10 -0.49 -15.09 47.85
N GLN A 11 -0.21 -14.38 46.75
CA GLN A 11 -0.59 -12.97 46.59
C GLN A 11 -2.10 -12.74 46.72
N LYS A 12 -2.91 -13.66 46.15
CA LYS A 12 -4.37 -13.59 46.27
C LYS A 12 -4.84 -13.86 47.70
N ALA A 13 -4.22 -14.81 48.40
CA ALA A 13 -4.54 -15.10 49.79
C ALA A 13 -4.27 -13.89 50.69
N TRP A 14 -3.08 -13.27 50.58
CA TRP A 14 -2.73 -12.08 51.35
C TRP A 14 -3.61 -10.88 51.04
N LEU A 15 -3.94 -10.66 49.76
CA LEU A 15 -4.87 -9.60 49.41
C LEU A 15 -6.26 -9.87 50.03
N LYS A 16 -6.73 -11.11 50.00
CA LYS A 16 -8.03 -11.48 50.58
C LYS A 16 -8.05 -11.22 52.09
N ASP A 17 -6.98 -11.59 52.79
CA ASP A 17 -6.86 -11.39 54.23
C ASP A 17 -6.82 -9.89 54.58
N ALA A 18 -5.98 -9.12 53.89
CA ALA A 18 -5.89 -7.66 54.06
C ALA A 18 -7.21 -6.95 53.70
N SER A 19 -7.86 -7.36 52.60
CA SER A 19 -9.16 -6.81 52.19
C SER A 19 -10.26 -7.12 53.19
N ASN A 20 -10.27 -8.33 53.78
CA ASN A 20 -11.20 -8.68 54.84
C ASN A 20 -10.96 -7.85 56.11
N ALA A 21 -9.70 -7.59 56.46
CA ALA A 21 -9.34 -6.72 57.58
C ALA A 21 -9.81 -5.28 57.33
N VAL A 22 -9.56 -4.73 56.13
CA VAL A 22 -10.03 -3.39 55.72
C VAL A 22 -11.55 -3.30 55.79
N LYS A 23 -12.28 -4.29 55.26
CA LYS A 23 -13.76 -4.33 55.32
C LYS A 23 -14.28 -4.42 56.75
N ARG A 24 -13.64 -5.24 57.60
CA ARG A 24 -14.00 -5.39 59.00
C ARG A 24 -13.79 -4.08 59.75
N HIS A 25 -12.64 -3.43 59.58
CA HIS A 25 -12.36 -2.13 60.20
C HIS A 25 -13.22 -1.01 59.62
N GLY A 26 -13.52 -1.04 58.31
CA GLY A 26 -14.42 -0.10 57.64
C GLY A 26 -15.86 -0.19 58.15
N PHE A 27 -16.35 -1.41 58.46
CA PHE A 27 -17.65 -1.59 59.11
C PHE A 27 -17.69 -0.97 60.51
N TYR A 28 -16.67 -1.22 61.34
CA TYR A 28 -16.60 -0.60 62.67
C TYR A 28 -16.36 0.90 62.62
N LEU A 29 -15.64 1.40 61.60
CA LEU A 29 -15.49 2.82 61.34
C LEU A 29 -16.84 3.48 61.06
N ARG A 30 -17.63 2.92 60.14
CA ARG A 30 -18.97 3.43 59.83
C ARG A 30 -19.88 3.43 61.05
N LYS A 31 -19.86 2.34 61.81
CA LYS A 31 -20.60 2.28 63.08
C LYS A 31 -20.14 3.35 64.08
N ALA A 32 -18.84 3.57 64.22
CA ALA A 32 -18.31 4.61 65.11
C ALA A 32 -18.64 6.04 64.63
N ILE A 33 -18.77 6.24 63.31
CA ILE A 33 -19.27 7.48 62.72
C ILE A 33 -20.76 7.68 63.06
N ASP A 34 -21.58 6.63 62.91
CA ASP A 34 -23.01 6.67 63.26
C ASP A 34 -23.23 6.91 64.77
N ASP A 35 -22.38 6.33 65.61
CA ASP A 35 -22.37 6.48 67.08
C ASP A 35 -21.69 7.80 67.55
N ASP A 36 -21.25 8.65 66.63
CA ASP A 36 -20.57 9.94 66.86
C ASP A 36 -19.29 9.88 67.72
N ASN A 37 -18.59 8.74 67.66
CA ASN A 37 -17.43 8.45 68.51
C ASN A 37 -16.11 8.67 67.76
N MET A 38 -15.63 9.92 67.77
CA MET A 38 -14.38 10.33 67.11
C MET A 38 -13.16 9.47 67.48
N LYS A 39 -12.99 9.13 68.77
CA LYS A 39 -11.81 8.37 69.23
C LYS A 39 -11.81 6.96 68.66
N GLU A 40 -12.96 6.31 68.61
CA GLU A 40 -13.09 5.00 67.99
C GLU A 40 -13.00 5.07 66.47
N ALA A 41 -13.61 6.08 65.84
CA ALA A 41 -13.50 6.31 64.40
C ALA A 41 -12.03 6.44 63.97
N LEU A 42 -11.22 7.23 64.68
CA LEU A 42 -9.80 7.39 64.39
C LEU A 42 -8.99 6.13 64.70
N ARG A 43 -9.32 5.39 65.77
CA ARG A 43 -8.67 4.11 66.08
C ARG A 43 -8.91 3.08 64.99
N TYR A 44 -10.15 2.94 64.51
CA TYR A 44 -10.50 2.02 63.43
C TYR A 44 -9.94 2.47 62.08
N SER A 45 -9.90 3.78 61.81
CA SER A 45 -9.24 4.33 60.63
C SER A 45 -7.74 4.07 60.63
N ALA A 46 -7.07 4.27 61.77
CA ALA A 46 -5.64 3.98 61.92
C ALA A 46 -5.33 2.47 61.80
N ALA A 47 -6.23 1.61 62.28
CA ALA A 47 -6.12 0.15 62.11
C ALA A 47 -6.30 -0.26 60.64
N LEU A 48 -7.31 0.29 59.97
CA LEU A 48 -7.56 0.09 58.54
C LEU A 48 -6.36 0.50 57.69
N LEU A 49 -5.82 1.69 57.93
CA LEU A 49 -4.61 2.18 57.25
C LEU A 49 -3.35 1.42 57.66
N GLY A 50 -3.40 0.69 58.77
CA GLY A 50 -2.34 -0.21 59.22
C GLY A 50 -2.05 -1.31 58.20
N GLU A 51 -3.08 -1.78 57.48
CA GLU A 51 -2.96 -2.80 56.42
C GLU A 51 -2.14 -2.31 55.22
N LEU A 52 -2.18 -1.00 54.92
CA LEU A 52 -1.37 -0.39 53.87
C LEU A 52 0.14 -0.37 54.18
N ARG A 53 0.55 -0.80 55.37
CA ARG A 53 1.97 -0.95 55.72
C ARG A 53 2.58 -2.21 55.13
N THR A 54 1.79 -3.16 54.64
CA THR A 54 2.29 -4.40 54.06
C THR A 54 3.29 -4.15 52.93
N SER A 55 4.31 -5.01 52.86
CA SER A 55 5.28 -5.06 51.75
C SER A 55 5.21 -6.39 51.00
N LEU A 56 4.22 -7.23 51.34
CA LEU A 56 4.05 -8.56 50.75
C LEU A 56 3.29 -8.51 49.42
N LEU A 57 2.52 -7.45 49.17
CA LEU A 57 1.67 -7.32 47.98
C LEU A 57 2.45 -6.74 46.80
N SER A 58 2.20 -7.28 45.60
CA SER A 58 2.64 -6.63 44.36
C SER A 58 1.97 -5.26 44.19
N PRO A 59 2.57 -4.33 43.45
CA PRO A 59 2.01 -2.98 43.25
C PRO A 59 0.56 -2.96 42.74
N GLN A 60 0.18 -3.89 41.87
CA GLN A 60 -1.18 -4.01 41.36
C GLN A 60 -2.17 -4.43 42.47
N LYS A 61 -1.80 -5.40 43.29
CA LYS A 61 -2.62 -5.85 44.42
C LYS A 61 -2.65 -4.83 45.55
N TYR A 62 -1.56 -4.09 45.73
CA TYR A 62 -1.51 -2.94 46.60
C TYR A 62 -2.44 -1.83 46.13
N TYR A 63 -2.54 -1.56 44.83
CA TYR A 63 -3.50 -0.60 44.27
C TYR A 63 -4.96 -0.98 44.57
N GLU A 64 -5.31 -2.27 44.42
CA GLU A 64 -6.66 -2.76 44.78
C GLU A 64 -6.97 -2.52 46.26
N LEU A 65 -6.02 -2.78 47.16
CA LEU A 65 -6.17 -2.51 48.60
C LEU A 65 -6.22 -1.01 48.90
N TYR A 66 -5.39 -0.22 48.24
CA TYR A 66 -5.34 1.24 48.33
C TYR A 66 -6.69 1.86 47.96
N MET A 67 -7.32 1.41 46.87
CA MET A 67 -8.63 1.92 46.45
C MET A 67 -9.70 1.64 47.51
N GLN A 68 -9.75 0.42 48.05
CA GLN A 68 -10.69 0.07 49.12
C GLN A 68 -10.47 0.92 50.38
N ALA A 69 -9.22 1.14 50.78
CA ALA A 69 -8.91 1.98 51.92
C ALA A 69 -9.30 3.45 51.68
N CYS A 70 -9.02 3.99 50.49
CA CYS A 70 -9.36 5.36 50.13
C CYS A 70 -10.88 5.60 50.08
N ASP A 71 -11.67 4.62 49.65
CA ASP A 71 -13.13 4.73 49.65
C ASP A 71 -13.68 4.86 51.07
N GLU A 72 -13.13 4.12 52.04
CA GLU A 72 -13.51 4.27 53.46
C GLU A 72 -13.02 5.59 54.05
N LEU A 73 -11.87 6.12 53.61
CA LEU A 73 -11.41 7.46 54.01
C LEU A 73 -12.33 8.59 53.52
N ARG A 74 -13.07 8.41 52.42
CA ARG A 74 -14.06 9.41 51.99
C ARG A 74 -15.21 9.52 52.98
N ASN A 75 -15.61 8.40 53.59
CA ASN A 75 -16.61 8.40 54.67
C ASN A 75 -16.09 9.18 55.89
N LEU A 76 -14.81 8.98 56.24
CA LEU A 76 -14.17 9.73 57.31
C LEU A 76 -14.04 11.22 56.99
N GLU A 77 -13.75 11.58 55.74
CA GLU A 77 -13.69 12.98 55.30
C GLU A 77 -15.04 13.69 55.46
N MET A 78 -16.15 13.02 55.11
CA MET A 78 -17.49 13.55 55.33
C MET A 78 -17.79 13.75 56.82
N PHE A 79 -17.41 12.77 57.65
CA PHE A 79 -17.56 12.87 59.11
C PHE A 79 -16.79 14.06 59.70
N PHE A 80 -15.54 14.31 59.27
CA PHE A 80 -14.79 15.49 59.74
C PHE A 80 -15.47 16.81 59.38
N ARG A 81 -16.16 16.90 58.24
CA ARG A 81 -16.92 18.10 57.87
C ARG A 81 -18.16 18.29 58.76
N GLU A 82 -18.85 17.20 59.09
CA GLU A 82 -20.01 17.25 59.99
C GLU A 82 -19.61 17.67 61.41
N GLU A 83 -18.45 17.24 61.89
CA GLU A 83 -17.90 17.63 63.19
C GLU A 83 -17.56 19.13 63.29
N GLN A 84 -17.15 19.75 62.17
CA GLN A 84 -16.99 21.20 62.13
C GLN A 84 -18.34 21.91 62.33
N ALA A 85 -19.41 21.41 61.71
CA ALA A 85 -20.75 21.98 61.88
C ALA A 85 -21.23 21.88 63.34
N LYS A 86 -20.68 20.95 64.13
CA LYS A 86 -20.92 20.81 65.57
C LYS A 86 -20.00 21.67 66.46
N GLY A 87 -19.12 22.47 65.87
CA GLY A 87 -18.34 23.50 66.57
C GLY A 87 -16.93 23.08 67.03
N ARG A 88 -16.38 21.96 66.56
CA ARG A 88 -14.97 21.62 66.81
C ARG A 88 -14.05 22.28 65.79
N PRO A 89 -12.96 22.95 66.21
CA PRO A 89 -12.00 23.53 65.28
C PRO A 89 -11.18 22.44 64.58
N HIS A 90 -10.85 22.68 63.32
CA HIS A 90 -10.03 21.77 62.50
C HIS A 90 -8.58 21.69 62.99
N ALA A 91 -8.08 22.72 63.68
CA ALA A 91 -6.76 22.72 64.29
C ALA A 91 -6.60 21.53 65.27
N ASP A 92 -7.59 21.31 66.14
CA ASP A 92 -7.57 20.21 67.10
C ASP A 92 -7.61 18.85 66.39
N LEU A 93 -8.37 18.74 65.29
CA LEU A 93 -8.40 17.52 64.48
C LEU A 93 -7.04 17.25 63.82
N TYR A 94 -6.39 18.29 63.30
CA TYR A 94 -5.08 18.21 62.66
C TYR A 94 -3.98 17.77 63.64
N ASP A 95 -4.04 18.20 64.90
CA ASP A 95 -3.12 17.76 65.95
C ASP A 95 -3.45 16.33 66.43
N LEU A 96 -4.73 16.02 66.59
CA LEU A 96 -5.17 14.75 67.16
C LEU A 96 -4.86 13.56 66.24
N VAL A 97 -4.93 13.72 64.92
CA VAL A 97 -4.51 12.68 63.96
C VAL A 97 -3.01 12.40 63.98
N GLN A 98 -2.18 13.35 64.45
CA GLN A 98 -0.73 13.18 64.53
C GLN A 98 -0.29 12.23 65.66
N HIS A 99 -1.15 11.99 66.65
CA HIS A 99 -0.90 11.02 67.72
C HIS A 99 -0.92 9.56 67.26
N ALA A 100 -1.31 9.29 66.01
CA ALA A 100 -1.19 7.96 65.44
C ALA A 100 0.29 7.50 65.41
N GLY A 101 0.61 6.43 66.14
CA GLY A 101 2.00 6.00 66.33
C GLY A 101 2.72 5.51 65.07
N ASN A 102 1.99 5.03 64.06
CA ASN A 102 2.58 4.57 62.80
C ASN A 102 2.51 5.66 61.72
N ILE A 103 3.63 5.88 61.02
CA ILE A 103 3.77 6.97 60.05
C ILE A 103 2.79 6.91 58.86
N VAL A 104 2.52 5.72 58.30
CA VAL A 104 1.63 5.58 57.13
C VAL A 104 0.19 5.97 57.50
N PRO A 105 -0.46 5.35 58.51
CA PRO A 105 -1.76 5.81 58.98
C PRO A 105 -1.81 7.29 59.33
N ARG A 106 -0.78 7.79 60.03
CA ARG A 106 -0.69 9.18 60.44
C ARG A 106 -0.75 10.12 59.25
N LEU A 107 0.04 9.88 58.20
CA LEU A 107 0.09 10.79 57.06
C LEU A 107 -1.17 10.74 56.19
N TYR A 108 -1.83 9.59 56.03
CA TYR A 108 -3.12 9.53 55.34
C TYR A 108 -4.20 10.32 56.10
N LEU A 109 -4.27 10.16 57.43
CA LEU A 109 -5.18 10.93 58.28
C LEU A 109 -4.82 12.42 58.30
N LEU A 110 -3.53 12.76 58.26
CA LEU A 110 -3.06 14.14 58.17
C LEU A 110 -3.46 14.79 56.84
N CYS A 111 -3.38 14.05 55.72
CA CYS A 111 -3.84 14.53 54.43
C CYS A 111 -5.35 14.79 54.42
N THR A 112 -6.16 13.90 55.01
CA THR A 112 -7.62 14.11 55.07
C THR A 112 -8.01 15.25 56.00
N ALA A 113 -7.43 15.29 57.21
CA ALA A 113 -7.68 16.37 58.16
C ALA A 113 -7.20 17.72 57.60
N GLY A 114 -6.01 17.76 56.98
CA GLY A 114 -5.47 18.97 56.34
C GLY A 114 -6.34 19.46 55.21
N ALA A 115 -6.91 18.58 54.39
CA ALA A 115 -7.82 18.97 53.33
C ALA A 115 -9.15 19.55 53.87
N CYS A 116 -9.67 18.99 54.96
CA CYS A 116 -10.82 19.58 55.65
C CYS A 116 -10.45 20.93 56.28
N TYR A 117 -9.25 21.07 56.83
CA TYR A 117 -8.75 22.31 57.43
C TYR A 117 -8.68 23.46 56.42
N ILE A 118 -8.16 23.19 55.22
CA ILE A 118 -8.13 24.16 54.12
C ILE A 118 -9.55 24.52 53.66
N ARG A 119 -10.44 23.52 53.49
CA ARG A 119 -11.84 23.77 53.08
C ARG A 119 -12.63 24.56 54.12
N GLY A 120 -12.35 24.36 55.40
CA GLY A 120 -12.96 25.07 56.50
C GLY A 120 -12.56 26.54 56.58
N GLY A 121 -11.50 26.95 55.86
CA GLY A 121 -11.00 28.33 55.85
C GLY A 121 -10.35 28.78 57.17
N GLU A 122 -10.11 27.86 58.10
CA GLU A 122 -9.55 28.17 59.42
C GLU A 122 -8.02 28.33 59.40
N ALA A 123 -7.34 27.84 58.36
CA ALA A 123 -5.91 28.05 58.12
C ALA A 123 -5.62 28.41 56.65
N PRO A 124 -4.56 29.18 56.37
CA PRO A 124 -4.13 29.46 55.01
C PRO A 124 -3.69 28.18 54.30
N ALA A 125 -4.16 28.01 53.06
CA ALA A 125 -3.94 26.80 52.26
C ALA A 125 -2.44 26.49 52.10
N MET A 126 -1.63 27.51 51.83
CA MET A 126 -0.18 27.39 51.60
C MET A 126 0.58 26.77 52.78
N LEU A 127 0.26 27.13 54.02
CA LEU A 127 0.94 26.60 55.21
C LEU A 127 0.70 25.09 55.37
N ILE A 128 -0.55 24.66 55.19
CA ILE A 128 -0.93 23.25 55.30
C ILE A 128 -0.37 22.45 54.12
N LEU A 129 -0.44 22.97 52.89
CA LEU A 129 0.12 22.30 51.72
C LEU A 129 1.65 22.09 51.86
N ARG A 130 2.37 23.11 52.34
CA ARG A 130 3.81 23.02 52.58
C ARG A 130 4.15 22.06 53.71
N ASP A 131 3.41 22.10 54.82
CA ASP A 131 3.62 21.19 55.94
C ASP A 131 3.39 19.73 55.52
N VAL A 132 2.24 19.41 54.91
CA VAL A 132 1.91 18.04 54.52
C VAL A 132 2.89 17.50 53.47
N VAL A 133 3.31 18.30 52.47
CA VAL A 133 4.26 17.83 51.45
C VAL A 133 5.66 17.54 52.02
N GLU A 134 6.09 18.32 53.02
CA GLU A 134 7.32 18.12 53.78
C GLU A 134 7.22 16.88 54.68
N MET A 135 6.11 16.72 55.40
CA MET A 135 5.85 15.57 56.26
C MET A 135 5.77 14.25 55.46
N CYS A 136 5.27 14.31 54.22
CA CYS A 136 5.29 13.18 53.28
C CYS A 136 6.70 12.73 52.88
N LYS A 137 7.76 13.55 53.07
CA LYS A 137 9.16 13.10 52.89
C LYS A 137 9.57 12.04 53.91
N GLY A 138 8.83 11.87 55.01
CA GLY A 138 9.07 10.82 55.99
C GLY A 138 8.89 9.40 55.45
N VAL A 139 8.15 9.20 54.34
CA VAL A 139 7.93 7.87 53.74
C VAL A 139 8.80 7.69 52.49
N GLN A 140 9.96 7.08 52.69
CA GLN A 140 10.93 6.83 51.61
C GLN A 140 10.75 5.48 50.90
N HIS A 141 9.79 4.66 51.34
CA HIS A 141 9.50 3.39 50.68
C HIS A 141 8.76 3.63 49.36
N PRO A 142 9.25 3.13 48.21
CA PRO A 142 8.72 3.51 46.89
C PRO A 142 7.21 3.32 46.70
N THR A 143 6.69 2.10 46.86
CA THR A 143 5.25 1.82 46.62
C THR A 143 4.35 2.61 47.55
N ARG A 144 4.58 2.51 48.86
CA ARG A 144 3.83 3.23 49.90
C ARG A 144 3.89 4.75 49.73
N GLY A 145 5.07 5.29 49.41
CA GLY A 145 5.28 6.71 49.20
C GLY A 145 4.59 7.22 47.92
N LEU A 146 4.64 6.47 46.83
CA LEU A 146 3.95 6.81 45.58
C LEU A 146 2.42 6.88 45.78
N PHE A 147 1.82 5.88 46.43
CA PHE A 147 0.39 5.88 46.69
C PHE A 147 -0.03 6.97 47.69
N LEU A 148 0.77 7.21 48.74
CA LEU A 148 0.50 8.31 49.68
C LEU A 148 0.55 9.67 48.98
N ARG A 149 1.55 9.90 48.11
CA ARG A 149 1.68 11.15 47.37
C ARG A 149 0.62 11.30 46.28
N ALA A 150 0.21 10.20 45.65
CA ALA A 150 -0.93 10.19 44.73
C ALA A 150 -2.23 10.56 45.46
N TYR A 151 -2.43 10.03 46.68
CA TYR A 151 -3.55 10.38 47.54
C TYR A 151 -3.52 11.85 47.95
N LEU A 152 -2.36 12.35 48.38
CA LEU A 152 -2.16 13.76 48.74
C LEU A 152 -2.66 14.69 47.63
N VAL A 153 -2.18 14.47 46.40
CA VAL A 153 -2.58 15.31 45.27
C VAL A 153 -4.05 15.12 44.92
N GLN A 154 -4.57 13.89 44.98
CA GLN A 154 -5.99 13.63 44.72
C GLN A 154 -6.93 14.38 45.66
N VAL A 155 -6.57 14.47 46.94
CA VAL A 155 -7.37 15.17 47.96
C VAL A 155 -7.19 16.69 47.86
N MET A 156 -5.97 17.15 47.59
CA MET A 156 -5.62 18.58 47.57
C MET A 156 -5.88 19.29 46.24
N ARG A 157 -6.08 18.58 45.11
CA ARG A 157 -6.21 19.19 43.77
C ARG A 157 -7.27 20.30 43.67
N GLY A 158 -8.38 20.18 44.39
CA GLY A 158 -9.47 21.16 44.39
C GLY A 158 -9.29 22.29 45.41
N LEU A 159 -8.15 22.30 46.11
CA LEU A 159 -7.82 23.19 47.22
C LEU A 159 -6.54 23.99 46.96
N LEU A 160 -6.04 23.94 45.72
CA LEU A 160 -4.86 24.68 45.33
C LEU A 160 -5.21 26.18 45.17
N PRO A 161 -4.31 27.09 45.60
CA PRO A 161 -4.44 28.50 45.29
C PRO A 161 -4.22 28.68 43.79
N ASP A 162 -5.29 29.01 43.07
CA ASP A 162 -5.30 29.22 41.62
C ASP A 162 -6.01 30.55 41.31
N THR A 163 -5.81 31.09 40.12
CA THR A 163 -6.35 32.40 39.74
C THR A 163 -7.88 32.37 39.79
N GLY A 164 -8.48 33.19 40.65
CA GLY A 164 -9.93 33.23 40.88
C GLY A 164 -10.45 32.16 41.85
N SER A 165 -9.58 31.40 42.52
CA SER A 165 -9.98 30.41 43.52
C SER A 165 -10.27 31.07 44.88
N LYS A 166 -11.16 30.46 45.68
CA LYS A 166 -11.50 30.96 47.03
C LYS A 166 -10.33 30.91 48.02
N PHE A 167 -9.26 30.21 47.64
CA PHE A 167 -8.06 30.01 48.44
C PHE A 167 -6.92 30.95 48.01
N GLU A 168 -7.13 31.75 46.96
CA GLU A 168 -6.22 32.81 46.53
C GLU A 168 -6.30 34.01 47.49
N GLY A 169 -5.16 34.49 47.99
CA GLY A 169 -5.09 35.65 48.86
C GLY A 169 -3.67 35.91 49.41
N GLU A 170 -3.46 37.06 50.05
CA GLU A 170 -2.16 37.47 50.59
C GLU A 170 -1.57 36.46 51.59
N GLU A 171 -2.43 35.75 52.35
CA GLU A 171 -2.02 34.69 53.29
C GLU A 171 -2.22 33.28 52.72
N GLY A 172 -3.18 33.09 51.79
CA GLY A 172 -3.59 31.79 51.24
C GLY A 172 -2.65 31.20 50.19
N GLY A 173 -1.83 32.05 49.56
CA GLY A 173 -0.89 31.71 48.49
C GLY A 173 -1.41 32.09 47.11
N ASN A 174 -0.55 31.92 46.10
CA ASN A 174 -0.85 32.19 44.69
C ASN A 174 -0.59 30.96 43.81
N VAL A 175 -0.81 31.11 42.49
CA VAL A 175 -0.55 30.07 41.49
C VAL A 175 0.87 29.53 41.55
N VAL A 176 1.87 30.38 41.82
CA VAL A 176 3.29 29.97 41.90
C VAL A 176 3.52 29.01 43.06
N ASP A 177 2.84 29.22 44.20
CA ASP A 177 2.90 28.32 45.35
C ASP A 177 2.25 26.96 45.03
N ALA A 178 1.13 26.96 44.29
CA ALA A 178 0.49 25.73 43.81
C ALA A 178 1.42 24.96 42.84
N LEU A 179 2.10 25.68 41.94
CA LEU A 179 3.11 25.11 41.05
C LEU A 179 4.27 24.51 41.85
N GLU A 180 4.78 25.21 42.86
CA GLU A 180 5.87 24.71 43.71
C GLU A 180 5.47 23.43 44.45
N PHE A 181 4.27 23.40 45.05
CA PHE A 181 3.74 22.21 45.71
C PHE A 181 3.68 20.99 44.77
N LEU A 182 3.09 21.16 43.58
CA LEU A 182 2.97 20.09 42.60
C LEU A 182 4.33 19.64 42.05
N LEU A 183 5.26 20.57 41.79
CA LEU A 183 6.61 20.27 41.30
C LEU A 183 7.48 19.56 42.35
N VAL A 184 7.39 19.94 43.62
CA VAL A 184 8.05 19.22 44.73
C VAL A 184 7.49 17.81 44.84
N ASN A 185 6.16 17.66 44.78
CA ASN A 185 5.55 16.34 44.84
C ASN A 185 5.94 15.47 43.63
N PHE A 186 5.94 16.04 42.42
CA PHE A 186 6.41 15.39 41.20
C PHE A 186 7.87 14.91 41.33
N THR A 187 8.75 15.78 41.82
CA THR A 187 10.18 15.48 42.02
C THR A 187 10.36 14.29 42.96
N GLU A 188 9.67 14.29 44.10
CA GLU A 188 9.77 13.19 45.07
C GLU A 188 9.12 11.91 44.55
N MET A 189 8.00 11.98 43.83
CA MET A 189 7.39 10.82 43.18
C MET A 189 8.29 10.21 42.11
N ASN A 190 8.94 11.04 41.28
CA ASN A 190 9.91 10.56 40.29
C ASN A 190 11.10 9.84 40.95
N LYS A 191 11.67 10.43 42.02
CA LYS A 191 12.75 9.79 42.80
C LYS A 191 12.32 8.45 43.39
N LEU A 192 11.11 8.35 43.97
CA LEU A 192 10.58 7.10 44.50
C LEU A 192 10.40 6.06 43.40
N TRP A 193 9.87 6.48 42.25
CA TRP A 193 9.64 5.61 41.10
C TRP A 193 10.93 5.07 40.48
N VAL A 194 11.98 5.90 40.37
CA VAL A 194 13.33 5.47 39.95
C VAL A 194 13.94 4.55 40.99
N ARG A 195 13.76 4.83 42.29
CA ARG A 195 14.23 3.97 43.37
C ARG A 195 13.63 2.56 43.31
N MET A 196 12.42 2.39 42.78
CA MET A 196 11.83 1.06 42.54
C MET A 196 12.69 0.19 41.62
N ALA A 197 13.41 0.79 40.66
CA ALA A 197 14.27 0.05 39.73
C ALA A 197 15.35 -0.76 40.48
N HIS A 198 15.88 -0.14 41.56
CA HIS A 198 17.01 -0.65 42.34
C HIS A 198 16.60 -1.43 43.60
N GLN A 199 15.30 -1.53 43.89
CA GLN A 199 14.82 -2.30 45.05
C GLN A 199 14.78 -3.80 44.74
N GLY A 200 15.38 -4.63 45.60
CA GLY A 200 15.29 -6.09 45.49
C GLY A 200 16.39 -6.74 44.64
N SER A 201 16.19 -8.01 44.29
CA SER A 201 17.19 -8.82 43.57
C SER A 201 17.29 -8.42 42.08
N PRO A 202 18.47 -8.48 41.45
CA PRO A 202 18.60 -8.24 40.01
C PRO A 202 17.80 -9.23 39.15
N ARG A 203 17.50 -10.44 39.67
CA ARG A 203 16.67 -11.43 38.96
C ARG A 203 15.24 -10.97 38.71
N ASP A 204 14.70 -10.11 39.57
CA ASP A 204 13.32 -9.64 39.46
C ASP A 204 13.21 -8.31 38.69
N ARG A 205 14.29 -7.87 38.02
CA ARG A 205 14.34 -6.58 37.31
C ARG A 205 13.22 -6.44 36.27
N GLU A 206 13.04 -7.43 35.40
CA GLU A 206 11.98 -7.40 34.38
C GLU A 206 10.56 -7.37 34.96
N LYS A 207 10.35 -8.02 36.12
CA LYS A 207 9.07 -7.97 36.82
C LYS A 207 8.82 -6.57 37.37
N ARG A 208 9.84 -5.96 37.99
CA ARG A 208 9.77 -4.58 38.48
C ARG A 208 9.56 -3.58 37.37
N ASP A 209 10.23 -3.73 36.22
CA ASP A 209 10.07 -2.81 35.09
C ASP A 209 8.63 -2.85 34.54
N ARG A 210 8.00 -4.03 34.52
CA ARG A 210 6.56 -4.18 34.22
C ARG A 210 5.67 -3.50 35.26
N GLU A 211 5.93 -3.73 36.54
CA GLU A 211 5.16 -3.11 37.63
C GLU A 211 5.35 -1.58 37.67
N ARG A 212 6.56 -1.08 37.42
CA ARG A 212 6.89 0.35 37.33
C ARG A 212 6.16 1.01 36.17
N SER A 213 6.08 0.35 35.03
CA SER A 213 5.34 0.85 33.87
C SER A 213 3.85 1.03 34.18
N GLN A 214 3.26 0.12 34.98
CA GLN A 214 1.86 0.24 35.43
C GLN A 214 1.62 1.41 36.40
N LEU A 215 2.63 1.77 37.21
CA LEU A 215 2.54 2.87 38.17
C LEU A 215 2.90 4.25 37.59
N SER A 216 3.38 4.31 36.35
CA SER A 216 3.80 5.55 35.68
C SER A 216 2.70 6.64 35.70
N ASP A 217 1.44 6.24 35.52
CA ASP A 217 0.26 7.12 35.59
C ASP A 217 0.18 7.92 36.89
N LEU A 218 0.57 7.34 38.03
CA LEU A 218 0.55 8.04 39.32
C LEU A 218 1.49 9.25 39.32
N VAL A 219 2.66 9.12 38.68
CA VAL A 219 3.62 10.23 38.56
C VAL A 219 3.10 11.25 37.54
N GLY A 220 2.57 10.78 36.41
CA GLY A 220 2.04 11.63 35.33
C GLY A 220 0.85 12.50 35.75
N LYS A 221 0.01 12.05 36.69
CA LYS A 221 -1.09 12.85 37.24
C LYS A 221 -0.66 14.21 37.78
N ASN A 222 0.55 14.33 38.35
CA ASN A 222 1.06 15.63 38.79
C ASN A 222 1.18 16.61 37.62
N LEU A 223 1.68 16.15 36.47
CA LEU A 223 1.78 16.96 35.25
C LEU A 223 0.38 17.30 34.71
N THR A 224 -0.55 16.35 34.75
CA THR A 224 -1.96 16.60 34.38
C THR A 224 -2.57 17.70 35.23
N TYR A 225 -2.36 17.68 36.54
CA TYR A 225 -2.88 18.73 37.41
C TYR A 225 -2.18 20.08 37.19
N LEU A 226 -0.88 20.10 36.87
CA LEU A 226 -0.19 21.33 36.47
C LEU A 226 -0.86 21.97 35.24
N SER A 227 -1.25 21.17 34.24
CA SER A 227 -1.94 21.67 33.03
C SER A 227 -3.38 22.12 33.26
N GLN A 228 -4.00 21.71 34.36
CA GLN A 228 -5.38 22.06 34.72
C GLN A 228 -5.48 23.35 35.54
N LEU A 229 -4.35 23.97 35.89
CA LEU A 229 -4.34 25.26 36.58
C LEU A 229 -4.70 26.36 35.59
N ASP A 230 -5.78 27.09 35.87
CA ASP A 230 -6.26 28.17 35.02
C ASP A 230 -5.26 29.35 34.99
N GLY A 231 -4.50 29.53 36.09
CA GLY A 231 -3.43 30.53 36.20
C GLY A 231 -2.14 30.20 35.46
N LEU A 232 -2.01 29.03 34.82
CA LEU A 232 -0.79 28.65 34.12
C LEU A 232 -0.63 29.42 32.80
N THR A 233 0.06 30.55 32.86
CA THR A 233 0.45 31.32 31.67
C THR A 233 1.66 30.70 30.95
N PHE A 234 1.81 31.00 29.65
CA PHE A 234 2.96 30.56 28.85
C PHE A 234 4.32 30.98 29.47
N GLN A 235 4.39 32.17 30.07
CA GLN A 235 5.63 32.65 30.71
C GLN A 235 6.01 31.78 31.92
N LEU A 236 5.04 31.48 32.80
CA LEU A 236 5.26 30.59 33.94
C LEU A 236 5.63 29.18 33.49
N TYR A 237 5.01 28.69 32.42
CA TYR A 237 5.36 27.39 31.85
C TYR A 237 6.81 27.36 31.33
N ARG A 238 7.19 28.35 30.50
CA ARG A 238 8.52 28.44 29.87
C ARG A 238 9.64 28.63 30.90
N ASP A 239 9.42 29.51 31.88
CA ASP A 239 10.50 29.98 32.75
C ASP A 239 10.60 29.14 34.05
N VAL A 240 9.52 28.50 34.49
CA VAL A 240 9.49 27.75 35.77
C VAL A 240 9.15 26.26 35.60
N VAL A 241 8.02 25.93 34.98
CA VAL A 241 7.51 24.54 34.97
C VAL A 241 8.38 23.65 34.08
N LEU A 242 8.54 24.01 32.81
CA LEU A 242 9.24 23.17 31.85
C LEU A 242 10.71 22.93 32.23
N PRO A 243 11.52 23.94 32.62
CA PRO A 243 12.91 23.71 33.00
C PRO A 243 13.05 22.74 34.18
N ARG A 244 12.21 22.87 35.21
CA ARG A 244 12.24 21.98 36.38
C ARG A 244 11.81 20.56 36.03
N VAL A 245 10.79 20.39 35.17
CA VAL A 245 10.38 19.05 34.72
C VAL A 245 11.48 18.42 33.87
N LEU A 246 12.06 19.14 32.90
CA LEU A 246 13.14 18.64 32.05
C LEU A 246 14.40 18.31 32.84
N GLU A 247 14.75 19.11 33.85
CA GLU A 247 15.84 18.81 34.77
C GLU A 247 15.61 17.46 35.46
N GLN A 248 14.40 17.18 35.96
CA GLN A 248 14.08 15.89 36.57
C GLN A 248 14.09 14.73 35.57
N VAL A 249 13.70 14.97 34.32
CA VAL A 249 13.76 13.94 33.25
C VAL A 249 15.22 13.62 32.91
N VAL A 250 16.06 14.62 32.67
CA VAL A 250 17.47 14.39 32.29
C VAL A 250 18.27 13.81 33.46
N SER A 251 18.04 14.31 34.68
CA SER A 251 18.79 13.89 35.87
C SER A 251 18.45 12.48 36.38
N CYS A 252 17.26 11.94 36.06
CA CYS A 252 16.84 10.66 36.61
C CYS A 252 17.59 9.44 36.04
N ARG A 253 18.18 9.56 34.84
CA ARG A 253 18.99 8.51 34.17
C ARG A 253 18.33 7.12 34.15
N ASP A 254 17.01 7.06 33.97
CA ASP A 254 16.25 5.82 33.89
C ASP A 254 15.40 5.78 32.62
N ASP A 255 15.54 4.71 31.82
CA ASP A 255 14.96 4.60 30.49
C ASP A 255 13.42 4.70 30.50
N ILE A 256 12.77 3.98 31.42
CA ILE A 256 11.31 3.93 31.53
C ILE A 256 10.76 5.29 31.96
N ALA A 257 11.41 5.91 32.95
CA ALA A 257 11.00 7.21 33.45
C ALA A 257 11.16 8.31 32.41
N GLN A 258 12.31 8.35 31.74
CA GLN A 258 12.56 9.34 30.69
C GLN A 258 11.58 9.22 29.53
N GLN A 259 11.34 8.00 29.06
CA GLN A 259 10.40 7.77 27.95
C GLN A 259 8.98 8.21 28.31
N TYR A 260 8.47 7.76 29.44
CA TYR A 260 7.10 8.08 29.86
C TYR A 260 6.92 9.56 30.17
N LEU A 261 7.85 10.18 30.90
CA LEU A 261 7.73 11.58 31.31
C LEU A 261 7.81 12.53 30.11
N MET A 262 8.69 12.27 29.14
CA MET A 262 8.73 13.07 27.92
C MET A 262 7.43 12.96 27.12
N GLN A 263 6.89 11.75 26.96
CA GLN A 263 5.60 11.56 26.31
C GLN A 263 4.47 12.23 27.08
N CYS A 264 4.48 12.16 28.42
CA CYS A 264 3.48 12.79 29.28
C CYS A 264 3.51 14.31 29.14
N VAL A 265 4.70 14.95 29.12
CA VAL A 265 4.83 16.39 28.85
C VAL A 265 4.20 16.74 27.50
N ILE A 266 4.52 15.98 26.44
CA ILE A 266 3.97 16.21 25.11
C ILE A 266 2.47 16.00 25.07
N MET A 267 1.89 15.04 25.79
CA MET A 267 0.44 14.76 25.75
C MET A 267 -0.39 15.70 26.63
N VAL A 268 0.16 16.15 27.75
CA VAL A 268 -0.61 16.86 28.78
C VAL A 268 -0.69 18.36 28.53
N PHE A 269 0.40 19.00 28.11
CA PHE A 269 0.40 20.45 27.90
C PHE A 269 -0.16 20.85 26.52
N PRO A 270 -0.71 22.07 26.37
CA PRO A 270 -1.23 22.59 25.10
C PRO A 270 -0.17 22.75 23.99
N ASP A 271 -0.61 22.72 22.74
CA ASP A 271 0.24 22.82 21.55
C ASP A 271 0.95 24.17 21.42
N GLU A 272 0.29 25.26 21.83
CA GLU A 272 0.87 26.61 21.87
C GLU A 272 2.12 26.68 22.74
N PHE A 273 2.11 25.95 23.87
CA PHE A 273 3.23 25.91 24.79
C PHE A 273 4.40 25.15 24.15
N HIS A 274 4.12 24.01 23.52
CA HIS A 274 5.13 23.21 22.81
C HIS A 274 5.80 24.00 21.70
N LEU A 275 5.03 24.76 20.91
CA LEU A 275 5.58 25.60 19.85
C LEU A 275 6.51 26.69 20.40
N GLY A 276 6.09 27.37 21.47
CA GLY A 276 6.89 28.42 22.10
C GLY A 276 8.12 27.92 22.88
N THR A 277 8.14 26.64 23.26
CA THR A 277 9.26 26.01 23.99
C THR A 277 9.97 24.90 23.21
N LEU A 278 9.81 24.87 21.89
CA LEU A 278 10.30 23.79 21.03
C LEU A 278 11.81 23.56 21.21
N GLN A 279 12.59 24.63 21.26
CA GLN A 279 14.05 24.56 21.42
C GLN A 279 14.46 23.88 22.74
N SER A 280 13.77 24.17 23.84
CA SER A 280 14.04 23.59 25.16
C SER A 280 13.66 22.11 25.21
N LEU A 281 12.50 21.75 24.67
CA LEU A 281 12.03 20.36 24.59
C LEU A 281 12.96 19.50 23.74
N LEU A 282 13.28 19.97 22.54
CA LEU A 282 14.17 19.26 21.62
C LEU A 282 15.60 19.20 22.14
N GLY A 283 16.07 20.22 22.87
CA GLY A 283 17.40 20.23 23.50
C GLY A 283 17.59 19.18 24.61
N ALA A 284 16.50 18.67 25.19
CA ALA A 284 16.54 17.60 26.18
C ALA A 284 16.68 16.20 25.55
N LEU A 285 16.18 15.98 24.33
CA LEU A 285 16.15 14.67 23.67
C LEU A 285 17.53 14.00 23.50
N PRO A 286 18.60 14.71 23.09
CA PRO A 286 19.91 14.09 22.95
C PRO A 286 20.51 13.63 24.29
N GLN A 287 20.11 14.27 25.40
CA GLN A 287 20.63 14.00 26.76
C GLN A 287 19.97 12.79 27.43
N LEU A 288 18.97 12.18 26.78
CA LEU A 288 18.29 10.99 27.29
C LEU A 288 19.19 9.76 27.20
N GLN A 289 18.88 8.73 27.99
CA GLN A 289 19.63 7.47 27.99
C GLN A 289 19.42 6.71 26.66
N PRO A 290 20.42 5.92 26.21
CA PRO A 290 20.33 5.17 24.95
C PRO A 290 19.17 4.16 24.89
N GLY A 291 18.70 3.67 26.04
CA GLY A 291 17.55 2.76 26.12
C GLY A 291 16.21 3.43 25.85
N VAL A 292 16.16 4.77 25.84
CA VAL A 292 14.94 5.54 25.55
C VAL A 292 14.66 5.52 24.06
N ARG A 293 13.43 5.17 23.68
CA ARG A 293 12.98 5.20 22.29
C ARG A 293 12.68 6.64 21.84
N VAL A 294 13.73 7.44 21.63
CA VAL A 294 13.63 8.86 21.27
C VAL A 294 12.79 9.09 20.01
N HIS A 295 12.86 8.17 19.03
CA HIS A 295 12.03 8.25 17.82
C HIS A 295 10.52 8.34 18.15
N THR A 296 10.03 7.57 19.12
CA THR A 296 8.60 7.60 19.51
C THR A 296 8.19 8.94 20.13
N VAL A 297 9.08 9.56 20.89
CA VAL A 297 8.84 10.87 21.52
C VAL A 297 8.80 11.95 20.44
N LEU A 298 9.75 11.91 19.51
CA LEU A 298 9.84 12.89 18.43
C LEU A 298 8.67 12.74 17.44
N SER A 299 8.29 11.52 17.07
CA SER A 299 7.11 11.26 16.24
C SER A 299 5.83 11.78 16.90
N LEU A 300 5.64 11.54 18.20
CA LEU A 300 4.45 12.04 18.91
C LEU A 300 4.37 13.58 18.88
N LEU A 301 5.49 14.27 19.08
CA LEU A 301 5.55 15.73 19.00
C LEU A 301 5.25 16.23 17.58
N MET A 302 5.86 15.60 16.57
CA MET A 302 5.67 15.93 15.16
C MET A 302 4.21 15.74 14.72
N ASP A 303 3.61 14.59 15.03
CA ASP A 303 2.22 14.28 14.68
C ASP A 303 1.25 15.28 15.32
N ARG A 304 1.49 15.62 16.59
CA ARG A 304 0.65 16.57 17.33
C ARG A 304 0.73 17.97 16.74
N LEU A 305 1.94 18.45 16.45
CA LEU A 305 2.18 19.75 15.82
C LEU A 305 1.67 19.80 14.37
N ALA A 306 1.81 18.71 13.59
CA ALA A 306 1.26 18.62 12.25
C ALA A 306 -0.27 18.71 12.26
N ASN A 307 -0.94 18.02 13.20
CA ASN A 307 -2.39 18.10 13.36
C ASN A 307 -2.85 19.50 13.79
N TYR A 308 -2.08 20.18 14.65
CA TYR A 308 -2.35 21.56 15.05
C TYR A 308 -2.23 22.53 13.87
N ALA A 309 -1.18 22.38 13.05
CA ALA A 309 -0.99 23.15 11.82
C ALA A 309 -2.06 22.87 10.75
N ALA A 310 -2.57 21.64 10.67
CA ALA A 310 -3.66 21.29 9.78
C ALA A 310 -5.00 21.92 10.21
N GLY A 311 -5.18 22.20 11.50
CA GLY A 311 -6.37 22.86 12.05
C GLY A 311 -6.36 24.39 11.92
N ASP A 312 -5.18 25.03 11.94
CA ASP A 312 -5.03 26.49 11.85
C ASP A 312 -3.81 26.90 11.01
N HIS A 313 -4.08 27.57 9.89
CA HIS A 313 -3.04 28.02 8.95
C HIS A 313 -2.13 29.13 9.51
N SER A 314 -2.58 29.89 10.51
CA SER A 314 -1.74 30.92 11.16
C SER A 314 -0.55 30.31 11.89
N VAL A 315 -0.71 29.07 12.37
CA VAL A 315 0.33 28.31 13.06
C VAL A 315 1.47 27.95 12.11
N VAL A 316 1.21 27.67 10.83
CA VAL A 316 2.25 27.39 9.84
C VAL A 316 3.21 28.57 9.70
N THR A 317 2.68 29.80 9.77
CA THR A 317 3.50 31.03 9.73
C THR A 317 4.36 31.16 10.99
N GLN A 318 3.81 30.83 12.15
CA GLN A 318 4.56 30.83 13.42
C GLN A 318 5.65 29.75 13.43
N MET A 319 5.35 28.54 12.96
CA MET A 319 6.32 27.44 12.83
C MET A 319 7.47 27.79 11.88
N SER A 320 7.17 28.52 10.81
CA SER A 320 8.17 29.04 9.88
C SER A 320 9.07 30.08 10.55
N GLY A 321 8.49 30.99 11.33
CA GLY A 321 9.24 32.01 12.06
C GLY A 321 10.21 31.46 13.11
N VAL A 322 9.90 30.30 13.69
CA VAL A 322 10.74 29.59 14.67
C VAL A 322 11.69 28.58 14.01
N ASP A 323 11.62 28.38 12.69
CA ASP A 323 12.32 27.31 11.96
C ASP A 323 12.10 25.93 12.61
N ALA A 324 10.84 25.57 12.83
CA ALA A 324 10.48 24.31 13.49
C ALA A 324 11.07 23.08 12.78
N PHE A 325 11.09 23.11 11.44
CA PHE A 325 11.68 22.03 10.63
C PHE A 325 13.20 21.93 10.85
N GLY A 326 13.94 23.04 10.75
CA GLY A 326 15.38 23.05 10.96
C GLY A 326 15.77 22.62 12.37
N GLN A 327 15.01 23.03 13.39
CA GLN A 327 15.23 22.58 14.77
C GLN A 327 14.99 21.07 14.93
N MET A 328 13.88 20.54 14.42
CA MET A 328 13.57 19.11 14.50
C MET A 328 14.58 18.25 13.72
N SER A 329 14.92 18.67 12.49
CA SER A 329 15.93 18.01 11.66
C SER A 329 17.31 18.02 12.33
N GLY A 330 17.71 19.16 12.89
CA GLY A 330 18.98 19.30 13.60
C GLY A 330 19.06 18.44 14.86
N VAL A 331 17.95 18.27 15.59
CA VAL A 331 17.90 17.41 16.78
C VAL A 331 17.88 15.93 16.39
N ALA A 332 17.16 15.55 15.34
CA ALA A 332 17.21 14.18 14.80
C ALA A 332 18.64 13.78 14.43
N LEU A 333 19.41 14.66 13.78
CA LEU A 333 20.83 14.46 13.51
C LEU A 333 21.65 14.27 14.79
N LYS A 334 21.53 15.18 15.77
CA LYS A 334 22.26 15.10 17.05
C LYS A 334 21.94 13.82 17.83
N VAL A 335 20.69 13.37 17.81
CA VAL A 335 20.27 12.12 18.47
C VAL A 335 20.95 10.92 17.82
N VAL A 336 21.01 10.86 16.49
CA VAL A 336 21.69 9.77 15.77
C VAL A 336 23.19 9.77 16.02
N GLU A 337 23.81 10.95 16.12
CA GLU A 337 25.25 11.10 16.41
C GLU A 337 25.61 10.71 17.85
N GLN A 338 24.78 11.05 18.83
CA GLN A 338 25.02 10.75 20.25
C GLN A 338 24.66 9.31 20.63
N HIS A 339 23.73 8.69 19.90
CA HIS A 339 23.25 7.33 20.16
C HIS A 339 23.50 6.40 18.95
N PRO A 340 24.76 6.06 18.65
CA PRO A 340 25.10 5.23 17.50
C PRO A 340 24.52 3.80 17.58
N GLU A 341 24.21 3.31 18.80
CA GLU A 341 23.63 1.99 19.05
C GLU A 341 22.13 1.88 18.70
N MET A 342 21.45 2.99 18.40
CA MET A 342 20.03 2.98 18.06
C MET A 342 19.74 2.02 16.88
N PRO A 343 18.67 1.22 16.85
CA PRO A 343 18.36 0.37 15.70
C PRO A 343 18.12 1.16 14.40
N GLY A 344 18.50 0.60 13.24
CA GLY A 344 18.27 1.25 11.93
C GLY A 344 16.79 1.54 11.66
N ALA A 345 15.89 0.66 12.12
CA ALA A 345 14.44 0.84 12.00
C ALA A 345 13.93 2.07 12.74
N ASP A 346 14.49 2.35 13.90
CA ASP A 346 14.08 3.48 14.74
C ASP A 346 14.58 4.81 14.15
N VAL A 347 15.76 4.81 13.53
CA VAL A 347 16.28 5.95 12.77
C VAL A 347 15.41 6.23 11.54
N ALA A 348 15.07 5.20 10.76
CA ALA A 348 14.19 5.33 9.61
C ALA A 348 12.78 5.83 9.99
N ALA A 349 12.22 5.32 11.10
CA ALA A 349 10.92 5.77 11.61
C ALA A 349 10.93 7.26 12.02
N MET A 350 12.03 7.72 12.62
CA MET A 350 12.20 9.12 12.99
C MET A 350 12.19 10.05 11.77
N TYR A 351 12.95 9.71 10.71
CA TYR A 351 12.95 10.49 9.48
C TYR A 351 11.64 10.35 8.69
N SER A 352 10.94 9.20 8.80
CA SER A 352 9.60 9.02 8.24
C SER A 352 8.58 9.97 8.87
N ALA A 353 8.62 10.12 10.20
CA ALA A 353 7.78 11.10 10.90
C ALA A 353 8.15 12.55 10.51
N LEU A 354 9.43 12.87 10.38
CA LEU A 354 9.88 14.19 9.92
C LEU A 354 9.42 14.51 8.50
N LEU A 355 9.44 13.51 7.61
CA LEU A 355 8.93 13.63 6.26
C LEU A 355 7.41 13.84 6.25
N ALA A 356 6.66 13.04 7.01
CA ALA A 356 5.21 13.18 7.15
C ALA A 356 4.82 14.57 7.69
N PHE A 357 5.55 15.07 8.70
CA PHE A 357 5.42 16.42 9.21
C PHE A 357 5.67 17.47 8.11
N SER A 358 6.80 17.37 7.40
CA SER A 358 7.16 18.32 6.34
C SER A 358 6.10 18.37 5.23
N GLY A 359 5.58 17.23 4.79
CA GLY A 359 4.56 17.18 3.75
C GLY A 359 3.15 17.54 4.23
N THR A 360 2.92 17.77 5.52
CA THR A 360 1.63 18.26 6.04
C THR A 360 1.70 19.76 6.35
N VAL A 361 2.83 20.22 6.90
CA VAL A 361 3.02 21.63 7.28
C VAL A 361 3.55 22.48 6.12
N TYR A 362 4.44 21.93 5.29
CA TYR A 362 5.13 22.62 4.18
C TYR A 362 4.98 21.88 2.84
N PRO A 363 3.75 21.74 2.31
CA PRO A 363 3.52 20.98 1.07
C PRO A 363 4.28 21.54 -0.14
N ASP A 364 4.45 22.86 -0.23
CA ASP A 364 5.08 23.47 -1.42
C ASP A 364 6.62 23.42 -1.39
N GLN A 365 7.24 22.99 -0.29
CA GLN A 365 8.70 23.03 -0.11
C GLN A 365 9.35 21.66 -0.28
N LEU A 366 9.50 21.24 -1.54
CA LEU A 366 10.16 19.98 -1.92
C LEU A 366 11.63 19.89 -1.47
N GLU A 367 12.31 21.03 -1.25
CA GLU A 367 13.67 21.07 -0.71
C GLU A 367 13.77 20.42 0.68
N TYR A 368 12.73 20.54 1.50
CA TYR A 368 12.70 19.90 2.82
C TYR A 368 12.57 18.40 2.70
N VAL A 369 11.76 17.92 1.76
CA VAL A 369 11.64 16.48 1.46
C VAL A 369 13.00 15.92 1.03
N ASP A 370 13.69 16.58 0.09
CA ASP A 370 15.01 16.14 -0.37
C ASP A 370 16.06 16.18 0.75
N ARG A 371 16.04 17.20 1.61
CA ARG A 371 16.92 17.29 2.78
C ARG A 371 16.66 16.19 3.81
N VAL A 372 15.41 15.78 4.02
CA VAL A 372 15.08 14.63 4.88
C VAL A 372 15.62 13.34 4.27
N LEU A 373 15.46 13.13 2.97
CA LEU A 373 16.01 11.95 2.28
C LEU A 373 17.54 11.91 2.35
N GLN A 374 18.20 13.05 2.12
CA GLN A 374 19.65 13.18 2.24
C GLN A 374 20.17 12.84 3.65
N THR A 375 19.55 13.44 4.67
CA THR A 375 19.96 13.21 6.07
C THR A 375 19.68 11.77 6.52
N CYS A 376 18.57 11.18 6.07
CA CYS A 376 18.26 9.78 6.29
C CYS A 376 19.29 8.85 5.62
N HIS A 377 19.63 9.11 4.36
CA HIS A 377 20.66 8.35 3.65
C HIS A 377 22.00 8.39 4.40
N ASN A 378 22.48 9.59 4.76
CA ASN A 378 23.74 9.76 5.48
C ASN A 378 23.75 9.06 6.85
N ALA A 379 22.61 9.03 7.54
CA ALA A 379 22.45 8.35 8.82
C ALA A 379 22.47 6.82 8.69
N LEU A 380 21.82 6.27 7.65
CA LEU A 380 21.69 4.83 7.43
C LEU A 380 22.92 4.23 6.71
N GLN A 381 23.54 4.96 5.78
CA GLN A 381 24.70 4.49 5.02
C GLN A 381 25.88 4.14 5.94
N ARG A 382 26.08 4.91 7.02
CA ARG A 382 27.12 4.63 8.04
C ARG A 382 26.98 3.25 8.69
N ARG A 383 25.82 2.61 8.58
CA ARG A 383 25.48 1.33 9.22
C ARG A 383 25.51 0.15 8.26
N GLY A 384 25.75 0.38 6.96
CA GLY A 384 25.75 -0.65 5.93
C GLY A 384 24.36 -0.93 5.33
N PRO A 385 24.24 -1.97 4.49
CA PRO A 385 22.97 -2.34 3.85
C PRO A 385 21.93 -2.78 4.88
N ILE A 386 20.69 -2.35 4.69
CA ILE A 386 19.60 -2.61 5.61
C ILE A 386 19.10 -4.04 5.40
N THR A 387 19.29 -4.90 6.40
CA THR A 387 18.84 -6.30 6.37
C THR A 387 17.70 -6.60 7.35
N ASP A 388 17.40 -5.68 8.26
CA ASP A 388 16.31 -5.84 9.22
C ASP A 388 14.96 -5.57 8.53
N PRO A 389 14.02 -6.54 8.52
CA PRO A 389 12.71 -6.37 7.89
C PRO A 389 11.89 -5.22 8.49
N ARG A 390 12.12 -4.86 9.75
CA ARG A 390 11.45 -3.70 10.36
C ARG A 390 12.00 -2.39 9.79
N ALA A 391 13.30 -2.32 9.53
CA ALA A 391 13.94 -1.14 8.94
C ALA A 391 13.57 -1.01 7.46
N GLU A 392 13.54 -2.12 6.71
CA GLU A 392 13.07 -2.14 5.31
C GLU A 392 11.66 -1.56 5.19
N LYS A 393 10.71 -2.03 6.01
CA LYS A 393 9.33 -1.50 6.02
C LYS A 393 9.28 0.02 6.26
N GLN A 394 10.12 0.53 7.16
CA GLN A 394 10.15 1.97 7.47
C GLN A 394 10.75 2.78 6.32
N VAL A 395 11.78 2.28 5.65
CA VAL A 395 12.36 2.95 4.47
C VAL A 395 11.40 2.88 3.27
N VAL A 396 10.68 1.77 3.08
CA VAL A 396 9.60 1.70 2.08
C VAL A 396 8.50 2.72 2.37
N ALA A 397 8.10 2.87 3.64
CA ALA A 397 7.13 3.89 4.04
C ALA A 397 7.65 5.32 3.79
N LEU A 398 8.92 5.58 4.09
CA LEU A 398 9.60 6.85 3.82
C LEU A 398 9.58 7.19 2.31
N LEU A 399 9.88 6.22 1.43
CA LEU A 399 9.86 6.43 -0.02
C LEU A 399 8.44 6.49 -0.61
N SER A 400 7.47 5.81 0.02
CA SER A 400 6.07 5.82 -0.41
C SER A 400 5.36 7.14 -0.10
N THR A 401 5.68 7.77 1.03
CA THR A 401 4.94 8.95 1.52
C THR A 401 4.94 10.13 0.53
N PRO A 402 6.06 10.48 -0.12
CA PRO A 402 6.07 11.52 -1.15
C PRO A 402 5.29 11.12 -2.40
N LEU A 403 5.35 9.85 -2.81
CA LEU A 403 4.64 9.35 -3.98
C LEU A 403 3.12 9.46 -3.84
N ASP A 404 2.59 9.31 -2.62
CA ASP A 404 1.15 9.42 -2.36
C ASP A 404 0.67 10.89 -2.30
N LYS A 405 1.57 11.85 -2.02
CA LYS A 405 1.22 13.28 -1.84
C LYS A 405 1.53 14.17 -3.04
N TYR A 406 2.60 13.89 -3.77
CA TYR A 406 3.11 14.73 -4.85
C TYR A 406 3.04 14.03 -6.21
N ASP A 407 3.19 14.79 -7.29
CA ASP A 407 3.28 14.20 -8.62
C ASP A 407 4.54 13.34 -8.74
N VAL A 408 4.39 12.13 -9.30
CA VAL A 408 5.45 11.13 -9.32
C VAL A 408 6.69 11.64 -10.04
N VAL A 409 6.54 12.41 -11.12
CA VAL A 409 7.70 12.94 -11.86
C VAL A 409 8.52 13.89 -11.00
N THR A 410 7.86 14.73 -10.20
CA THR A 410 8.54 15.67 -9.30
C THR A 410 9.30 14.94 -8.18
N VAL A 411 8.72 13.86 -7.65
CA VAL A 411 9.35 13.04 -6.60
C VAL A 411 10.54 12.27 -7.13
N LEU A 412 10.42 11.66 -8.31
CA LEU A 412 11.52 10.92 -8.93
C LEU A 412 12.67 11.84 -9.37
N GLY A 413 12.38 13.13 -9.62
CA GLY A 413 13.37 14.15 -9.91
C GLY A 413 14.18 14.64 -8.69
N LEU A 414 13.87 14.18 -7.47
CA LEU A 414 14.61 14.55 -6.27
C LEU A 414 16.02 13.94 -6.28
N ALA A 415 17.03 14.76 -5.98
CA ALA A 415 18.43 14.38 -6.10
C ALA A 415 18.83 13.20 -5.20
N HIS A 416 18.25 13.10 -4.00
CA HIS A 416 18.64 12.10 -3.00
C HIS A 416 17.69 10.90 -2.92
N TYR A 417 16.61 10.87 -3.71
CA TYR A 417 15.71 9.73 -3.78
C TYR A 417 16.42 8.44 -4.28
N PRO A 418 17.25 8.47 -5.36
CA PRO A 418 18.05 7.32 -5.77
C PRO A 418 18.97 6.81 -4.66
N SER A 419 19.63 7.72 -3.93
CA SER A 419 20.60 7.35 -2.89
C SER A 419 19.96 6.54 -1.76
N VAL A 420 18.73 6.87 -1.34
CA VAL A 420 18.01 6.09 -0.33
C VAL A 420 17.61 4.72 -0.89
N MET A 421 17.16 4.66 -2.15
CA MET A 421 16.78 3.39 -2.79
C MET A 421 17.97 2.44 -2.91
N GLU A 422 19.19 2.93 -3.14
CA GLU A 422 20.40 2.10 -3.23
C GLU A 422 20.67 1.27 -1.97
N LEU A 423 20.29 1.77 -0.79
CA LEU A 423 20.47 1.10 0.51
C LEU A 423 19.61 -0.16 0.69
N LEU A 424 18.58 -0.34 -0.14
CA LEU A 424 17.63 -1.44 -0.05
C LEU A 424 18.13 -2.72 -0.74
N GLN A 425 17.69 -3.87 -0.23
CA GLN A 425 17.89 -5.15 -0.89
C GLN A 425 17.08 -5.23 -2.21
N PRO A 426 17.54 -6.03 -3.19
CA PRO A 426 16.86 -6.15 -4.48
C PRO A 426 15.37 -6.49 -4.39
N ARG A 427 14.98 -7.39 -3.48
CA ARG A 427 13.58 -7.76 -3.23
C ARG A 427 12.72 -6.56 -2.80
N VAL A 428 13.22 -5.72 -1.91
CA VAL A 428 12.51 -4.53 -1.44
C VAL A 428 12.51 -3.43 -2.50
N LYS A 429 13.57 -3.35 -3.32
CA LYS A 429 13.59 -2.47 -4.52
C LYS A 429 12.48 -2.84 -5.51
N ARG A 430 12.19 -4.14 -5.70
CA ARG A 430 11.02 -4.61 -6.49
C ARG A 430 9.71 -4.08 -5.89
N GLU A 431 9.51 -4.20 -4.58
CA GLU A 431 8.30 -3.70 -3.91
C GLU A 431 8.09 -2.18 -4.11
N VAL A 432 9.15 -1.39 -3.93
CA VAL A 432 9.11 0.07 -4.16
C VAL A 432 8.83 0.37 -5.64
N ALA A 433 9.49 -0.32 -6.57
CA ALA A 433 9.27 -0.16 -8.00
C ALA A 433 7.82 -0.47 -8.40
N THR A 434 7.24 -1.55 -7.88
CA THR A 434 5.82 -1.91 -8.10
C THR A 434 4.91 -0.79 -7.61
N LYS A 435 5.20 -0.22 -6.44
CA LYS A 435 4.42 0.89 -5.89
C LYS A 435 4.54 2.16 -6.72
N ILE A 436 5.73 2.50 -7.22
CA ILE A 436 5.93 3.62 -8.16
C ILE A 436 5.02 3.44 -9.40
N VAL A 437 5.08 2.28 -10.06
CA VAL A 437 4.26 2.01 -11.27
C VAL A 437 2.77 2.09 -10.95
N GLN A 438 2.33 1.50 -9.83
CA GLN A 438 0.93 1.57 -9.43
C GLN A 438 0.47 3.00 -9.13
N THR A 439 1.32 3.84 -8.54
CA THR A 439 1.00 5.25 -8.28
C THR A 439 0.92 6.04 -9.57
N VAL A 440 1.84 5.84 -10.53
CA VAL A 440 1.77 6.45 -11.88
C VAL A 440 0.44 6.06 -12.56
N LEU A 441 0.07 4.79 -12.51
CA LEU A 441 -1.16 4.28 -13.12
C LEU A 441 -2.43 4.78 -12.41
N ARG A 442 -2.40 4.95 -11.08
CA ARG A 442 -3.53 5.50 -10.30
C ARG A 442 -3.71 7.00 -10.50
N GLY A 443 -2.61 7.75 -10.54
CA GLY A 443 -2.60 9.19 -10.79
C GLY A 443 -2.86 9.57 -12.25
N GLY A 444 -2.65 8.63 -13.18
CA GLY A 444 -2.74 8.91 -14.62
C GLY A 444 -1.65 9.88 -15.09
N THR A 445 -0.51 9.90 -14.40
CA THR A 445 0.61 10.80 -14.71
C THR A 445 1.20 10.40 -16.06
N LEU A 446 1.24 11.35 -16.99
CA LEU A 446 1.79 11.14 -18.33
C LEU A 446 3.30 11.40 -18.32
N ILE A 447 4.04 10.50 -18.97
CA ILE A 447 5.49 10.63 -19.15
C ILE A 447 5.73 11.26 -20.51
N THR A 448 6.19 12.51 -20.48
CA THR A 448 6.14 13.42 -21.64
C THR A 448 7.50 13.62 -22.32
N SER A 449 8.60 13.23 -21.66
CA SER A 449 9.95 13.40 -22.18
C SER A 449 10.79 12.13 -22.06
N VAL A 450 11.84 12.07 -22.87
CA VAL A 450 12.81 10.97 -22.85
C VAL A 450 13.53 10.91 -21.50
N ASP A 451 13.93 12.05 -20.94
CA ASP A 451 14.61 12.12 -19.65
C ASP A 451 13.74 11.58 -18.51
N GLN A 452 12.44 11.91 -18.50
CA GLN A 452 11.48 11.36 -17.53
C GLN A 452 11.30 9.85 -17.70
N ALA A 453 11.30 9.35 -18.94
CA ALA A 453 11.20 7.93 -19.22
C ALA A 453 12.47 7.18 -18.75
N GLU A 454 13.66 7.65 -19.10
CA GLU A 454 14.93 7.05 -18.66
C GLU A 454 15.06 7.07 -17.13
N MET A 455 14.68 8.19 -16.50
CA MET A 455 14.60 8.30 -15.05
C MET A 455 13.67 7.24 -14.46
N LEU A 456 12.42 7.12 -14.95
CA LEU A 456 11.50 6.12 -14.45
C LEU A 456 12.07 4.70 -14.63
N PHE A 457 12.57 4.37 -15.83
CA PHE A 457 13.14 3.05 -16.14
C PHE A 457 14.34 2.70 -15.25
N SER A 458 15.11 3.69 -14.79
CA SER A 458 16.19 3.47 -13.83
C SER A 458 15.66 3.00 -12.45
N PHE A 459 14.53 3.56 -12.00
CA PHE A 459 13.90 3.19 -10.73
C PHE A 459 13.12 1.87 -10.80
N ILE A 460 12.46 1.60 -11.94
CA ILE A 460 11.71 0.36 -12.15
C ILE A 460 12.56 -0.77 -12.76
N ALA A 461 13.89 -0.58 -12.83
CA ALA A 461 14.82 -1.59 -13.32
C ALA A 461 14.61 -2.99 -12.70
N PRO A 462 14.30 -3.15 -11.39
CA PRO A 462 14.02 -4.49 -10.82
C PRO A 462 12.80 -5.21 -11.42
N LEU A 463 11.87 -4.48 -12.04
CA LEU A 463 10.71 -5.06 -12.74
C LEU A 463 11.02 -5.36 -14.21
N VAL A 464 11.96 -4.62 -14.80
CA VAL A 464 12.28 -4.67 -16.22
C VAL A 464 13.37 -5.69 -16.52
N ARG A 465 14.44 -5.71 -15.72
CA ARG A 465 15.58 -6.62 -15.87
C ARG A 465 15.71 -7.55 -14.67
N ASP A 466 16.21 -8.74 -14.93
CA ASP A 466 16.49 -9.68 -13.86
C ASP A 466 17.77 -9.24 -13.12
N MET A 467 17.62 -8.94 -11.84
CA MET A 467 18.71 -8.56 -10.96
C MET A 467 19.27 -9.79 -10.24
N GLU A 468 20.60 -9.84 -10.06
CA GLU A 468 21.26 -10.89 -9.29
C GLU A 468 20.62 -11.01 -7.89
N GLY A 469 20.17 -12.23 -7.54
CA GLY A 469 19.50 -12.53 -6.27
C GLY A 469 17.96 -12.53 -6.30
N LEU A 470 17.30 -12.01 -7.34
CA LEU A 470 15.84 -12.15 -7.51
C LEU A 470 15.43 -13.34 -8.38
N GLN A 471 16.31 -13.79 -9.29
CA GLN A 471 15.97 -14.81 -10.30
C GLN A 471 15.50 -16.14 -9.70
N ASP A 472 16.04 -16.53 -8.54
CA ASP A 472 15.68 -17.79 -7.87
C ASP A 472 14.42 -17.67 -6.98
N GLU A 473 13.94 -16.45 -6.70
CA GLU A 473 12.79 -16.21 -5.81
C GLU A 473 11.47 -15.99 -6.56
N LEU A 474 11.52 -15.62 -7.85
CA LEU A 474 10.34 -15.25 -8.64
C LEU A 474 9.77 -16.45 -9.39
N ASP A 475 8.45 -16.66 -9.29
CA ASP A 475 7.75 -17.63 -10.13
C ASP A 475 7.22 -16.99 -11.44
N ASP A 476 6.73 -17.83 -12.35
CA ASP A 476 6.19 -17.38 -13.63
C ASP A 476 4.95 -16.46 -13.49
N GLU A 477 4.22 -16.58 -12.37
CA GLU A 477 3.05 -15.75 -12.04
C GLU A 477 3.48 -14.35 -11.62
N ASP A 478 4.45 -14.24 -10.71
CA ASP A 478 5.10 -12.99 -10.31
C ASP A 478 5.62 -12.19 -11.50
N ILE A 479 6.30 -12.87 -12.43
CA ILE A 479 6.85 -12.25 -13.65
C ILE A 479 5.72 -11.78 -14.57
N ALA A 480 4.62 -12.53 -14.65
CA ALA A 480 3.45 -12.13 -15.44
C ALA A 480 2.72 -10.93 -14.84
N GLU A 481 2.60 -10.84 -13.51
CA GLU A 481 2.03 -9.69 -12.82
C GLU A 481 2.87 -8.42 -13.03
N ASP A 482 4.19 -8.51 -12.83
CA ASP A 482 5.14 -7.43 -13.10
C ASP A 482 5.02 -6.94 -14.54
N ALA A 483 4.99 -7.88 -15.49
CA ALA A 483 4.91 -7.56 -16.91
C ALA A 483 3.55 -6.96 -17.32
N SER A 484 2.45 -7.36 -16.65
CA SER A 484 1.13 -6.75 -16.84
C SER A 484 1.10 -5.30 -16.37
N LEU A 485 1.79 -4.98 -15.27
CA LEU A 485 1.95 -3.60 -14.80
C LEU A 485 2.76 -2.77 -15.80
N LEU A 486 3.87 -3.31 -16.31
CA LEU A 486 4.68 -2.67 -17.35
C LEU A 486 3.90 -2.47 -18.66
N ALA A 487 3.10 -3.46 -19.07
CA ALA A 487 2.22 -3.35 -20.23
C ALA A 487 1.24 -2.18 -20.11
N ARG A 488 0.67 -1.98 -18.92
CA ARG A 488 -0.21 -0.84 -18.63
C ARG A 488 0.56 0.48 -18.61
N LEU A 489 1.78 0.48 -18.09
CA LEU A 489 2.64 1.67 -18.03
C LEU A 489 2.97 2.22 -19.43
N VAL A 490 3.15 1.35 -20.44
CA VAL A 490 3.39 1.78 -21.83
C VAL A 490 2.33 2.77 -22.32
N HIS A 491 1.07 2.62 -21.91
CA HIS A 491 -0.01 3.52 -22.32
C HIS A 491 0.07 4.93 -21.70
N GLN A 492 0.87 5.10 -20.65
CA GLN A 492 1.17 6.40 -20.00
C GLN A 492 2.39 7.10 -20.62
N LEU A 493 3.15 6.42 -21.48
CA LEU A 493 4.25 7.01 -22.27
C LEU A 493 3.66 7.80 -23.44
N ARG A 494 3.32 9.06 -23.23
CA ARG A 494 2.69 9.92 -24.25
C ARG A 494 3.39 11.26 -24.35
N ALA A 495 3.86 11.57 -25.55
CA ALA A 495 4.40 12.86 -25.90
C ALA A 495 3.32 13.97 -25.79
N PRO A 496 3.72 15.19 -25.37
CA PRO A 496 2.81 16.31 -25.25
C PRO A 496 2.30 16.76 -26.63
N GLY A 497 1.03 17.16 -26.71
CA GLY A 497 0.45 17.75 -27.92
C GLY A 497 0.30 16.80 -29.12
N GLY A 498 0.54 15.50 -28.95
CA GLY A 498 0.49 14.52 -30.05
C GLY A 498 1.70 14.56 -30.98
N ASP A 499 2.84 15.10 -30.51
CA ASP A 499 4.09 15.11 -31.27
C ASP A 499 4.59 13.68 -31.51
N THR A 500 4.54 13.25 -32.77
CA THR A 500 4.95 11.91 -33.20
C THR A 500 6.46 11.71 -33.09
N ASP A 501 7.27 12.75 -33.29
CA ASP A 501 8.73 12.62 -33.24
C ASP A 501 9.20 12.38 -31.79
N ALA A 502 8.67 13.16 -30.84
CA ALA A 502 8.91 12.93 -29.42
C ALA A 502 8.37 11.57 -28.95
N GLN A 503 7.21 11.14 -29.46
CA GLN A 503 6.66 9.81 -29.16
C GLN A 503 7.59 8.69 -29.63
N TYR A 504 8.20 8.84 -30.82
CA TYR A 504 9.17 7.88 -31.33
C TYR A 504 10.37 7.73 -30.39
N SER A 505 10.96 8.84 -29.95
CA SER A 505 12.12 8.82 -29.05
C SER A 505 11.81 8.19 -27.69
N ILE A 506 10.62 8.47 -27.12
CA ILE A 506 10.18 7.88 -25.84
C ILE A 506 10.00 6.37 -25.98
N LEU A 507 9.31 5.92 -27.03
CA LEU A 507 9.09 4.48 -27.25
C LEU A 507 10.40 3.74 -27.59
N GLN A 508 11.34 4.40 -28.27
CA GLN A 508 12.68 3.86 -28.52
C GLN A 508 13.49 3.71 -27.22
N ALA A 509 13.38 4.64 -26.27
CA ALA A 509 13.97 4.48 -24.95
C ALA A 509 13.34 3.30 -24.20
N ALA A 510 12.01 3.19 -24.21
CA ALA A 510 11.30 2.07 -23.59
C ALA A 510 11.70 0.71 -24.18
N GLN A 511 11.81 0.62 -25.52
CA GLN A 511 12.26 -0.59 -26.21
C GLN A 511 13.63 -1.04 -25.72
N ARG A 512 14.61 -0.11 -25.67
CA ARG A 512 15.97 -0.41 -25.20
C ARG A 512 15.97 -1.03 -23.80
N HIS A 513 15.12 -0.53 -22.90
CA HIS A 513 14.98 -1.10 -21.56
C HIS A 513 14.29 -2.47 -21.56
N PHE A 514 13.17 -2.64 -22.27
CA PHE A 514 12.46 -3.93 -22.29
C PHE A 514 13.28 -5.08 -22.90
N LEU A 515 14.17 -4.79 -23.86
CA LEU A 515 15.06 -5.79 -24.43
C LEU A 515 16.11 -6.32 -23.44
N THR A 516 16.38 -5.61 -22.34
CA THR A 516 17.26 -6.11 -21.27
C THR A 516 16.57 -7.11 -20.33
N GLY A 517 15.25 -7.28 -20.43
CA GLY A 517 14.43 -8.07 -19.51
C GLY A 517 14.36 -9.56 -19.75
N GLY A 518 15.05 -10.07 -20.78
CA GLY A 518 15.04 -11.49 -21.12
C GLY A 518 13.70 -11.98 -21.72
N PRO A 519 13.64 -13.27 -22.08
CA PRO A 519 12.55 -13.81 -22.91
C PRO A 519 11.19 -13.87 -22.20
N GLN A 520 11.16 -14.19 -20.90
CA GLN A 520 9.90 -14.34 -20.16
C GLN A 520 9.16 -13.00 -19.97
N ARG A 521 9.87 -11.87 -19.82
CA ARG A 521 9.27 -10.53 -19.67
C ARG A 521 8.97 -9.90 -21.03
N ALA A 522 9.82 -10.15 -22.04
CA ALA A 522 9.64 -9.63 -23.40
C ALA A 522 8.31 -10.10 -24.04
N ARG A 523 7.86 -11.34 -23.75
CA ARG A 523 6.59 -11.89 -24.29
C ARG A 523 5.37 -10.99 -24.01
N HIS A 524 5.38 -10.31 -22.87
CA HIS A 524 4.25 -9.53 -22.36
C HIS A 524 4.41 -8.02 -22.59
N THR A 525 5.65 -7.52 -22.63
CA THR A 525 5.94 -6.07 -22.68
C THR A 525 6.12 -5.53 -24.10
N LEU A 526 6.64 -6.34 -25.03
CA LEU A 526 6.88 -5.91 -26.42
C LEU A 526 5.58 -5.73 -27.22
N THR A 527 4.56 -6.54 -26.95
CA THR A 527 3.27 -6.46 -27.66
C THR A 527 2.56 -5.12 -27.41
N PRO A 528 2.34 -4.66 -26.16
CA PRO A 528 1.80 -3.32 -25.88
C PRO A 528 2.63 -2.19 -26.50
N LEU A 529 3.96 -2.31 -26.49
CA LEU A 529 4.86 -1.33 -27.10
C LEU A 529 4.61 -1.23 -28.62
N ALA A 530 4.47 -2.36 -29.30
CA ALA A 530 4.19 -2.40 -30.72
C ALA A 530 2.80 -1.82 -31.04
N PHE A 531 1.78 -2.10 -30.22
CA PHE A 531 0.45 -1.49 -30.41
C PHE A 531 0.45 0.02 -30.15
N ALA A 532 1.22 0.51 -29.18
CA ALA A 532 1.40 1.94 -28.96
C ALA A 532 2.10 2.61 -30.15
N ALA A 533 3.12 1.95 -30.72
CA ALA A 533 3.77 2.41 -31.94
C ALA A 533 2.82 2.40 -33.14
N LEU A 534 2.03 1.32 -33.37
CA LEU A 534 1.02 1.25 -34.44
C LEU A 534 -0.01 2.39 -34.36
N GLN A 535 -0.41 2.77 -33.14
CA GLN A 535 -1.30 3.93 -32.95
C GLN A 535 -0.63 5.24 -33.39
N ALA A 536 0.67 5.42 -33.10
CA ALA A 536 1.42 6.58 -33.55
C ALA A 536 1.63 6.56 -35.08
N VAL A 537 1.91 5.41 -35.69
CA VAL A 537 2.08 5.28 -37.15
C VAL A 537 0.84 5.70 -37.91
N ARG A 538 -0.36 5.36 -37.41
CA ARG A 538 -1.64 5.83 -37.99
C ARG A 538 -1.73 7.34 -38.08
N ALA A 539 -1.30 8.03 -37.02
CA ALA A 539 -1.29 9.49 -36.99
C ALA A 539 -0.24 10.06 -37.96
N VAL A 540 0.94 9.43 -38.05
CA VAL A 540 2.00 9.80 -39.00
C VAL A 540 1.53 9.64 -40.44
N ALA A 541 0.96 8.49 -40.81
CA ALA A 541 0.45 8.23 -42.16
C ALA A 541 -0.70 9.18 -42.55
N ALA A 542 -1.58 9.50 -41.60
CA ALA A 542 -2.62 10.52 -41.79
C ALA A 542 -2.03 11.94 -41.99
N ALA A 543 -0.94 12.27 -41.29
CA ALA A 543 -0.26 13.56 -41.44
C ALA A 543 0.52 13.68 -42.76
N GLU A 544 1.17 12.59 -43.20
CA GLU A 544 1.86 12.51 -44.49
C GLU A 544 0.88 12.67 -45.66
N THR A 545 -0.27 11.99 -45.61
CA THR A 545 -1.35 12.15 -46.61
C THR A 545 -1.98 13.54 -46.60
N ALA A 546 -1.99 14.22 -45.45
CA ALA A 546 -2.45 15.60 -45.31
C ALA A 546 -1.40 16.67 -45.73
N GLY A 547 -0.18 16.26 -46.12
CA GLY A 547 0.87 17.15 -46.61
C GLY A 547 1.73 17.84 -45.54
N SER A 548 1.69 17.37 -44.29
CA SER A 548 2.55 17.83 -43.19
C SER A 548 3.38 16.66 -42.65
N PRO A 549 4.42 16.20 -43.39
CA PRO A 549 5.23 15.07 -42.96
C PRO A 549 6.00 15.39 -41.66
N PRO A 550 5.95 14.51 -40.65
CA PRO A 550 6.80 14.62 -39.46
C PRO A 550 8.27 14.35 -39.82
N LYS A 551 9.22 14.58 -38.89
CA LYS A 551 10.65 14.33 -39.18
C LYS A 551 10.97 12.84 -39.26
N VAL A 552 10.22 12.02 -38.53
CA VAL A 552 10.34 10.56 -38.57
C VAL A 552 9.26 9.99 -39.47
N ASP A 553 9.65 9.60 -40.67
CA ASP A 553 8.77 9.02 -41.69
C ASP A 553 8.12 7.70 -41.22
N ALA A 554 6.96 7.37 -41.79
CA ALA A 554 6.26 6.10 -41.53
C ALA A 554 7.18 4.86 -41.70
N ALA A 555 8.10 4.88 -42.67
CA ALA A 555 9.05 3.79 -42.89
C ALA A 555 10.00 3.56 -41.70
N ALA A 556 10.38 4.61 -40.96
CA ALA A 556 11.21 4.48 -39.77
C ALA A 556 10.46 3.83 -38.60
N TRP A 557 9.17 4.10 -38.49
CA TRP A 557 8.29 3.44 -37.53
C TRP A 557 8.09 1.96 -37.84
N TYR A 558 7.89 1.59 -39.11
CA TYR A 558 7.79 0.16 -39.47
C TYR A 558 9.11 -0.58 -39.28
N ARG A 559 10.28 0.06 -39.49
CA ARG A 559 11.58 -0.53 -39.11
C ARG A 559 11.67 -0.80 -37.61
N PHE A 560 11.19 0.12 -36.77
CA PHE A 560 11.10 -0.07 -35.32
C PHE A 560 10.15 -1.22 -34.93
N LEU A 561 8.99 -1.31 -35.60
CA LEU A 561 8.04 -2.42 -35.41
C LEU A 561 8.62 -3.76 -35.84
N HIS A 562 9.33 -3.80 -36.96
CA HIS A 562 10.04 -4.99 -37.43
C HIS A 562 11.06 -5.46 -36.41
N GLN A 563 11.91 -4.56 -35.91
CA GLN A 563 12.86 -4.91 -34.86
C GLN A 563 12.15 -5.48 -33.62
N THR A 564 11.08 -4.83 -33.16
CA THR A 564 10.29 -5.29 -32.00
C THR A 564 9.70 -6.69 -32.21
N ALA A 565 9.13 -6.94 -33.40
CA ALA A 565 8.53 -8.22 -33.75
C ALA A 565 9.58 -9.33 -33.95
N SER A 566 10.74 -9.02 -34.52
CA SER A 566 11.86 -9.96 -34.65
C SER A 566 12.43 -10.38 -33.28
N GLU A 567 12.56 -9.44 -32.34
CA GLU A 567 12.97 -9.76 -30.96
C GLU A 567 11.92 -10.62 -30.24
N LEU A 568 10.62 -10.35 -30.47
CA LEU A 568 9.54 -11.20 -29.95
C LEU A 568 9.54 -12.60 -30.59
N ALA A 569 9.94 -12.71 -31.86
CA ALA A 569 10.08 -13.99 -32.56
C ALA A 569 11.23 -14.85 -32.02
N ALA A 570 12.28 -14.25 -31.46
CA ALA A 570 13.38 -14.98 -30.82
C ALA A 570 12.97 -15.60 -29.47
N VAL A 571 11.83 -15.19 -28.90
CA VAL A 571 11.25 -15.70 -27.65
C VAL A 571 10.31 -16.88 -27.97
N PRO A 572 10.09 -17.85 -27.05
CA PRO A 572 9.10 -18.93 -27.22
C PRO A 572 7.64 -18.45 -27.21
N ALA A 573 7.28 -17.52 -28.09
CA ALA A 573 5.98 -16.91 -28.29
C ALA A 573 5.66 -16.75 -29.78
N ALA A 574 5.94 -17.79 -30.58
CA ALA A 574 5.87 -17.77 -32.04
C ALA A 574 4.50 -17.36 -32.60
N GLU A 575 3.39 -17.81 -31.99
CA GLU A 575 2.04 -17.42 -32.42
C GLU A 575 1.79 -15.92 -32.23
N LEU A 576 2.23 -15.35 -31.10
CA LEU A 576 2.07 -13.94 -30.80
C LEU A 576 2.92 -13.07 -31.73
N ALA A 577 4.17 -13.47 -31.98
CA ALA A 577 5.05 -12.81 -32.94
C ALA A 577 4.43 -12.82 -34.34
N LEU A 578 3.91 -13.96 -34.80
CA LEU A 578 3.24 -14.09 -36.09
C LEU A 578 2.04 -13.14 -36.20
N GLN A 579 1.17 -13.09 -35.19
CA GLN A 579 0.02 -12.16 -35.21
C GLN A 579 0.48 -10.69 -35.22
N LEU A 580 1.58 -10.36 -34.55
CA LEU A 580 2.13 -9.01 -34.58
C LEU A 580 2.68 -8.66 -35.96
N PHE A 581 3.43 -9.56 -36.60
CA PHE A 581 3.91 -9.40 -37.97
C PHE A 581 2.75 -9.18 -38.95
N LEU A 582 1.68 -9.97 -38.85
CA LEU A 582 0.48 -9.82 -39.68
C LEU A 582 -0.24 -8.49 -39.44
N THR A 583 -0.35 -8.05 -38.19
CA THR A 583 -0.96 -6.76 -37.85
C THR A 583 -0.14 -5.60 -38.42
N CYS A 584 1.20 -5.68 -38.33
CA CYS A 584 2.10 -4.71 -38.92
C CYS A 584 2.02 -4.71 -40.46
N ALA A 585 1.94 -5.89 -41.09
CA ALA A 585 1.78 -6.02 -42.54
C ALA A 585 0.47 -5.38 -43.04
N HIS A 586 -0.62 -5.59 -42.32
CA HIS A 586 -1.91 -4.98 -42.63
C HIS A 586 -1.86 -3.46 -42.52
N SER A 587 -1.30 -2.93 -41.42
CA SER A 587 -1.13 -1.49 -41.23
C SER A 587 -0.23 -0.88 -42.30
N ALA A 588 0.92 -1.51 -42.61
CA ALA A 588 1.85 -1.04 -43.64
C ALA A 588 1.17 -0.94 -45.02
N SER A 589 0.34 -1.93 -45.38
CA SER A 589 -0.39 -1.94 -46.64
C SER A 589 -1.53 -0.92 -46.66
N GLU A 590 -2.43 -0.94 -45.68
CA GLU A 590 -3.69 -0.19 -45.76
C GLU A 590 -3.60 1.25 -45.26
N GLU A 591 -2.73 1.51 -44.28
CA GLU A 591 -2.63 2.82 -43.61
C GLU A 591 -1.49 3.65 -44.23
N ALA A 592 -0.33 3.03 -44.51
CA ALA A 592 0.84 3.73 -45.05
C ALA A 592 1.09 3.52 -46.56
N GLY A 593 0.47 2.50 -47.18
CA GLY A 593 0.66 2.20 -48.61
C GLY A 593 2.07 1.72 -48.96
N LEU A 594 2.83 1.17 -48.00
CA LEU A 594 4.19 0.67 -48.19
C LEU A 594 4.15 -0.82 -48.57
N ASP A 595 4.25 -1.11 -49.87
CA ASP A 595 4.19 -2.45 -50.45
C ASP A 595 5.38 -3.34 -50.04
N VAL A 596 6.61 -2.86 -50.24
CA VAL A 596 7.85 -3.61 -49.93
C VAL A 596 7.90 -3.99 -48.45
N THR A 597 7.58 -3.05 -47.56
CA THR A 597 7.58 -3.28 -46.11
C THR A 597 6.47 -4.27 -45.70
N ALA A 598 5.29 -4.20 -46.33
CA ALA A 598 4.23 -5.18 -46.08
C ALA A 598 4.65 -6.58 -46.55
N TYR A 599 5.31 -6.69 -47.71
CA TYR A 599 5.84 -7.95 -48.23
C TYR A 599 6.89 -8.56 -47.30
N GLU A 600 7.84 -7.77 -46.82
CA GLU A 600 8.86 -8.21 -45.85
C GLU A 600 8.22 -8.80 -44.57
N PHE A 601 7.19 -8.14 -44.02
CA PHE A 601 6.48 -8.67 -42.86
C PHE A 601 5.78 -10.01 -43.12
N PHE A 602 5.20 -10.21 -44.32
CA PHE A 602 4.61 -11.50 -44.70
C PHE A 602 5.67 -12.58 -44.87
N GLU A 603 6.83 -12.27 -45.44
CA GLU A 603 7.95 -13.22 -45.54
C GLU A 603 8.41 -13.68 -44.16
N GLN A 604 8.60 -12.76 -43.21
CA GLN A 604 8.96 -13.12 -41.84
C GLN A 604 7.87 -13.96 -41.16
N ALA A 605 6.59 -13.66 -41.39
CA ALA A 605 5.48 -14.48 -40.87
C ALA A 605 5.48 -15.91 -41.43
N PHE A 606 5.84 -16.09 -42.71
CA PHE A 606 5.98 -17.42 -43.31
C PHE A 606 7.20 -18.19 -42.77
N VAL A 607 8.33 -17.51 -42.55
CA VAL A 607 9.52 -18.12 -41.92
C VAL A 607 9.17 -18.63 -40.52
N LEU A 608 8.48 -17.81 -39.71
CA LEU A 608 8.05 -18.23 -38.37
C LEU A 608 7.07 -19.40 -38.39
N TYR A 609 6.17 -19.41 -39.38
CA TYR A 609 5.25 -20.51 -39.58
C TYR A 609 6.00 -21.83 -39.85
N GLU A 610 7.06 -21.82 -40.65
CA GLU A 610 7.85 -23.02 -40.97
C GLU A 610 8.74 -23.48 -39.83
N GLU A 611 9.41 -22.56 -39.14
CA GLU A 611 10.49 -22.90 -38.21
C GLU A 611 10.00 -23.11 -36.77
N SER A 612 8.94 -22.40 -36.36
CA SER A 612 8.63 -22.20 -34.93
C SER A 612 7.25 -22.68 -34.47
N ILE A 613 6.38 -23.16 -35.38
CA ILE A 613 5.02 -23.65 -35.04
C ILE A 613 4.96 -25.18 -35.18
N PRO A 614 5.12 -25.96 -34.09
CA PRO A 614 5.17 -27.42 -34.14
C PRO A 614 3.80 -28.12 -34.06
N ASP A 615 2.74 -27.45 -33.57
CA ASP A 615 1.43 -28.07 -33.36
C ASP A 615 0.51 -27.93 -34.59
N SER A 616 0.02 -29.07 -35.10
CA SER A 616 -0.90 -29.15 -36.25
C SER A 616 -2.17 -28.29 -36.09
N ARG A 617 -2.67 -28.06 -34.86
CA ARG A 617 -3.82 -27.15 -34.66
C ARG A 617 -3.42 -25.68 -34.77
N GLN A 618 -2.24 -25.32 -34.27
CA GLN A 618 -1.70 -23.97 -34.34
C GLN A 618 -1.30 -23.63 -35.78
N GLU A 619 -0.73 -24.57 -36.54
CA GLU A 619 -0.44 -24.42 -37.97
C GLU A 619 -1.70 -23.98 -38.75
N VAL A 620 -2.82 -24.67 -38.56
CA VAL A 620 -4.07 -24.33 -39.25
C VAL A 620 -4.54 -22.92 -38.90
N ARG A 621 -4.51 -22.53 -37.62
CA ARG A 621 -4.91 -21.19 -37.16
C ARG A 621 -3.98 -20.09 -37.67
N ALA A 622 -2.68 -20.33 -37.64
CA ALA A 622 -1.67 -19.41 -38.15
C ALA A 622 -1.85 -19.18 -39.65
N LEU A 623 -2.01 -20.27 -40.42
CA LEU A 623 -2.23 -20.19 -41.85
C LEU A 623 -3.54 -19.47 -42.20
N GLN A 624 -4.63 -19.75 -41.48
CA GLN A 624 -5.90 -19.02 -41.63
C GLN A 624 -5.74 -17.52 -41.32
N SER A 625 -4.94 -17.17 -40.31
CA SER A 625 -4.65 -15.77 -39.97
C SER A 625 -3.83 -15.07 -41.06
N ILE A 626 -2.81 -15.73 -41.61
CA ILE A 626 -2.01 -15.23 -42.74
C ILE A 626 -2.93 -14.97 -43.94
N MET A 627 -3.75 -15.96 -44.33
CA MET A 627 -4.66 -15.83 -45.47
C MET A 627 -5.72 -14.75 -45.25
N GLY A 628 -6.32 -14.69 -44.06
CA GLY A 628 -7.31 -13.68 -43.71
C GLY A 628 -6.75 -12.26 -43.77
N THR A 629 -5.50 -12.08 -43.33
CA THR A 629 -4.78 -10.80 -43.36
C THR A 629 -4.42 -10.43 -44.80
N LEU A 630 -3.83 -11.35 -45.57
CA LEU A 630 -3.46 -11.14 -46.98
C LEU A 630 -4.68 -10.77 -47.84
N ASN A 631 -5.85 -11.36 -47.55
CA ASN A 631 -7.08 -11.01 -48.24
C ASN A 631 -7.53 -9.56 -47.99
N ARG A 632 -7.19 -8.99 -46.83
CA ARG A 632 -7.54 -7.63 -46.43
C ARG A 632 -6.53 -6.57 -46.90
N CYS A 633 -5.39 -6.97 -47.45
CA CYS A 633 -4.37 -6.06 -47.99
C CYS A 633 -4.60 -5.82 -49.50
N TYR A 634 -4.77 -4.56 -49.88
CA TYR A 634 -5.06 -4.13 -51.26
C TYR A 634 -3.92 -3.32 -51.90
N ALA A 635 -2.98 -2.79 -51.10
CA ALA A 635 -1.90 -1.95 -51.62
C ALA A 635 -0.67 -2.73 -52.11
N ILE A 636 -0.63 -4.05 -51.93
CA ILE A 636 0.49 -4.90 -52.35
C ILE A 636 0.48 -5.07 -53.88
N ALA A 637 1.65 -5.00 -54.51
CA ALA A 637 1.81 -5.21 -55.95
C ALA A 637 1.27 -6.59 -56.39
N PRO A 638 0.67 -6.70 -57.59
CA PRO A 638 0.02 -7.93 -58.04
C PRO A 638 0.99 -9.12 -58.17
N GLU A 639 2.25 -8.87 -58.55
CA GLU A 639 3.28 -9.90 -58.67
C GLU A 639 3.70 -10.46 -57.30
N GLU A 640 3.97 -9.57 -56.34
CA GLU A 640 4.31 -9.91 -54.95
C GLU A 640 3.16 -10.65 -54.26
N ARG A 641 1.93 -10.16 -54.46
CA ARG A 641 0.72 -10.82 -53.97
C ARG A 641 0.58 -12.23 -54.54
N ALA A 642 0.81 -12.42 -55.85
CA ALA A 642 0.75 -13.75 -56.47
C ALA A 642 1.79 -14.71 -55.87
N ALA A 643 3.01 -14.22 -55.56
CA ALA A 643 4.04 -15.01 -54.90
C ALA A 643 3.61 -15.44 -53.48
N LEU A 644 3.06 -14.52 -52.67
CA LEU A 644 2.54 -14.83 -51.33
C LEU A 644 1.35 -15.81 -51.38
N CYS A 645 0.43 -15.63 -52.32
CA CYS A 645 -0.69 -16.56 -52.53
C CYS A 645 -0.20 -17.97 -52.92
N HIS A 646 0.81 -18.07 -53.80
CA HIS A 646 1.39 -19.35 -54.18
C HIS A 646 2.09 -20.04 -52.98
N LYS A 647 2.80 -19.28 -52.13
CA LYS A 647 3.38 -19.78 -50.88
C LYS A 647 2.28 -20.30 -49.94
N ALA A 648 1.24 -19.51 -49.66
CA ALA A 648 0.10 -19.92 -48.85
C ALA A 648 -0.55 -21.21 -49.38
N ALA A 649 -0.82 -21.30 -50.68
CA ALA A 649 -1.38 -22.48 -51.33
C ALA A 649 -0.49 -23.72 -51.20
N SER A 650 0.84 -23.54 -51.22
CA SER A 650 1.81 -24.61 -50.97
C SER A 650 1.71 -25.12 -49.54
N TYR A 651 1.60 -24.24 -48.54
CA TYR A 651 1.42 -24.66 -47.13
C TYR A 651 0.07 -25.33 -46.88
N CYS A 652 -1.02 -24.83 -47.49
CA CYS A 652 -2.31 -25.51 -47.45
C CYS A 652 -2.19 -26.96 -47.94
N ALA A 653 -1.33 -27.23 -48.92
CA ALA A 653 -1.09 -28.57 -49.44
C ALA A 653 -0.28 -29.48 -48.50
N LYS A 654 0.58 -28.89 -47.65
CA LYS A 654 1.46 -29.62 -46.73
C LYS A 654 0.79 -30.02 -45.41
N LEU A 655 -0.43 -29.52 -45.12
CA LEU A 655 -1.18 -29.90 -43.92
C LEU A 655 -1.45 -31.42 -43.86
N LEU A 656 -1.26 -32.00 -42.67
CA LEU A 656 -1.33 -33.45 -42.46
C LEU A 656 -2.77 -34.00 -42.51
N LYS A 657 -3.73 -33.28 -41.96
CA LYS A 657 -5.14 -33.71 -41.90
C LYS A 657 -5.89 -33.26 -43.14
N ARG A 658 -6.54 -34.20 -43.83
CA ARG A 658 -7.30 -33.93 -45.06
C ARG A 658 -8.47 -32.97 -44.86
N VAL A 659 -9.12 -33.01 -43.69
CA VAL A 659 -10.22 -32.10 -43.34
C VAL A 659 -9.72 -30.66 -43.30
N ASP A 660 -8.67 -30.42 -42.52
CA ASP A 660 -8.04 -29.10 -42.39
C ASP A 660 -7.41 -28.64 -43.73
N GLN A 661 -6.84 -29.57 -44.50
CA GLN A 661 -6.33 -29.33 -45.85
C GLN A 661 -7.44 -28.82 -46.80
N CYS A 662 -8.63 -29.43 -46.75
CA CYS A 662 -9.77 -29.02 -47.56
C CYS A 662 -10.21 -27.60 -47.19
N GLN A 663 -10.39 -27.33 -45.89
CA GLN A 663 -10.81 -26.02 -45.38
C GLN A 663 -9.78 -24.92 -45.68
N ALA A 664 -8.49 -25.22 -45.56
CA ALA A 664 -7.43 -24.27 -45.90
C ALA A 664 -7.36 -23.96 -47.41
N VAL A 665 -7.59 -24.96 -48.28
CA VAL A 665 -7.68 -24.75 -49.73
C VAL A 665 -8.93 -23.95 -50.12
N LEU A 666 -10.05 -24.15 -49.41
CA LEU A 666 -11.24 -23.31 -49.56
C LEU A 666 -10.96 -21.87 -49.16
N ALA A 667 -10.32 -21.63 -48.01
CA ALA A 667 -9.90 -20.29 -47.61
C ALA A 667 -8.93 -19.66 -48.63
N CYS A 668 -8.03 -20.44 -49.22
CA CYS A 668 -7.13 -19.99 -50.29
C CYS A 668 -7.88 -19.55 -51.55
N SER A 669 -9.06 -20.12 -51.86
CA SER A 669 -9.86 -19.65 -53.00
C SER A 669 -10.29 -18.18 -52.85
N HIS A 670 -10.52 -17.72 -51.62
CA HIS A 670 -10.85 -16.32 -51.35
C HIS A 670 -9.64 -15.36 -51.51
N LEU A 671 -8.40 -15.84 -51.46
CA LEU A 671 -7.22 -14.98 -51.73
C LEU A 671 -7.17 -14.50 -53.18
N HIS A 672 -7.65 -15.34 -54.10
CA HIS A 672 -7.75 -15.06 -55.53
C HIS A 672 -9.00 -14.26 -55.90
N TRP A 673 -9.85 -13.93 -54.92
CA TRP A 673 -11.11 -13.23 -55.13
C TRP A 673 -11.39 -12.20 -54.03
N GLN A 674 -10.88 -11.00 -54.23
CA GLN A 674 -11.13 -9.88 -53.32
C GLN A 674 -12.45 -9.16 -53.63
N PRO A 675 -13.22 -8.76 -52.59
CA PRO A 675 -14.39 -7.92 -52.79
C PRO A 675 -13.94 -6.53 -53.26
N GLU A 676 -14.75 -5.95 -54.15
CA GLU A 676 -14.51 -4.61 -54.70
C GLU A 676 -14.66 -3.55 -53.60
N LYS A 677 -13.69 -2.64 -53.50
CA LYS A 677 -13.74 -1.48 -52.61
C LYS A 677 -13.45 -0.24 -53.43
N GLU A 678 -14.19 0.84 -53.16
CA GLU A 678 -14.00 2.12 -53.84
C GLU A 678 -12.53 2.57 -53.74
N GLY A 679 -11.90 2.83 -54.89
CA GLY A 679 -10.53 3.35 -54.98
C GLY A 679 -9.40 2.32 -54.85
N LYS A 680 -9.67 1.00 -54.76
CA LYS A 680 -8.64 -0.04 -54.60
C LYS A 680 -8.75 -1.13 -55.67
N GLN A 681 -7.61 -1.55 -56.24
CA GLN A 681 -7.56 -2.63 -57.23
C GLN A 681 -7.78 -3.98 -56.54
N ALA A 682 -8.89 -4.64 -56.83
CA ALA A 682 -9.20 -5.97 -56.30
C ALA A 682 -8.56 -7.05 -57.18
N ALA A 683 -7.83 -7.99 -56.56
CA ALA A 683 -7.35 -9.18 -57.27
C ALA A 683 -8.52 -10.13 -57.57
N ARG A 684 -8.76 -10.40 -58.86
CA ARG A 684 -9.75 -11.38 -59.34
C ARG A 684 -9.10 -12.32 -60.35
N ASP A 685 -8.90 -13.57 -59.95
CA ASP A 685 -8.46 -14.65 -60.83
C ASP A 685 -9.47 -15.80 -60.77
N GLU A 686 -10.41 -15.79 -61.73
CA GLU A 686 -11.47 -16.80 -61.83
C GLU A 686 -10.94 -18.22 -62.05
N GLN A 687 -9.82 -18.36 -62.76
CA GLN A 687 -9.24 -19.66 -63.08
C GLN A 687 -8.58 -20.28 -61.84
N ALA A 688 -7.85 -19.47 -61.07
CA ALA A 688 -7.26 -19.91 -59.82
C ALA A 688 -8.33 -20.28 -58.77
N VAL A 689 -9.42 -19.52 -58.67
CA VAL A 689 -10.57 -19.85 -57.80
C VAL A 689 -11.14 -21.21 -58.16
N LEU A 690 -11.44 -21.46 -59.44
CA LEU A 690 -11.98 -22.74 -59.88
C LEU A 690 -10.99 -23.90 -59.64
N ALA A 691 -9.69 -23.66 -59.82
CA ALA A 691 -8.64 -24.65 -59.55
C ALA A 691 -8.58 -25.02 -58.07
N CYS A 692 -8.66 -24.04 -57.15
CA CYS A 692 -8.71 -24.28 -55.71
C CYS A 692 -9.98 -25.05 -55.32
N LEU A 693 -11.14 -24.67 -55.85
CA LEU A 693 -12.41 -25.35 -55.56
C LEU A 693 -12.45 -26.80 -56.07
N LYS A 694 -11.93 -27.06 -57.28
CA LYS A 694 -11.77 -28.43 -57.81
C LYS A 694 -10.78 -29.25 -56.97
N ARG A 695 -9.71 -28.62 -56.48
CA ARG A 695 -8.73 -29.24 -55.59
C ARG A 695 -9.34 -29.59 -54.22
N ALA A 696 -10.12 -28.69 -53.62
CA ALA A 696 -10.85 -28.94 -52.38
C ALA A 696 -11.80 -30.14 -52.53
N LEU A 697 -12.56 -30.21 -53.63
CA LEU A 697 -13.44 -31.35 -53.92
C LEU A 697 -12.68 -32.69 -54.03
N LYS A 698 -11.52 -32.70 -54.68
CA LYS A 698 -10.65 -33.90 -54.74
C LYS A 698 -10.16 -34.33 -53.35
N ILE A 699 -9.81 -33.37 -52.50
CA ILE A 699 -9.36 -33.63 -51.12
C ILE A 699 -10.52 -34.15 -50.26
N ALA A 700 -11.72 -33.58 -50.39
CA ALA A 700 -12.93 -34.04 -49.69
C ALA A 700 -13.29 -35.49 -50.08
N ASN A 701 -13.26 -35.82 -51.37
CA ASN A 701 -13.45 -37.20 -51.85
C ASN A 701 -12.40 -38.16 -51.26
N ALA A 702 -11.13 -37.76 -51.23
CA ALA A 702 -10.07 -38.56 -50.62
C ALA A 702 -10.25 -38.74 -49.11
N ALA A 703 -10.71 -37.70 -48.40
CA ALA A 703 -10.99 -37.74 -46.97
C ALA A 703 -12.14 -38.72 -46.65
N GLN A 704 -13.20 -38.70 -47.46
CA GLN A 704 -14.34 -39.60 -47.34
C GLN A 704 -13.96 -41.06 -47.61
N GLN A 705 -13.15 -41.31 -48.65
CA GLN A 705 -12.64 -42.65 -48.95
C GLN A 705 -11.74 -43.20 -47.84
N GLN A 706 -10.90 -42.36 -47.23
CA GLN A 706 -10.07 -42.75 -46.09
C GLN A 706 -10.91 -43.13 -44.86
N LEU A 707 -12.02 -42.43 -44.64
CA LEU A 707 -12.94 -42.71 -43.52
C LEU A 707 -13.73 -44.01 -43.73
N ALA A 708 -14.14 -44.30 -44.97
CA ALA A 708 -14.79 -45.56 -45.34
C ALA A 708 -13.90 -46.79 -45.12
N VAL A 709 -12.57 -46.64 -45.26
CA VAL A 709 -11.58 -47.72 -45.03
C VAL A 709 -11.24 -47.88 -43.54
N ALA A 710 -11.31 -46.82 -42.74
CA ALA A 710 -10.98 -46.81 -41.32
C ALA A 710 -12.12 -47.27 -40.39
N ALA A 711 -13.14 -47.95 -40.93
CA ALA A 711 -14.38 -48.33 -40.24
C ALA A 711 -14.16 -49.22 -39.00
N LYS A 712 -13.88 -48.60 -37.84
CA LYS A 712 -14.07 -49.13 -36.47
C LYS A 712 -13.92 -48.08 -35.37
N ARG A 713 -14.37 -46.84 -35.58
CA ARG A 713 -14.61 -45.90 -34.47
C ARG A 713 -16.07 -45.45 -34.45
N PRO A 714 -16.74 -45.50 -33.28
CA PRO A 714 -18.12 -45.03 -33.16
C PRO A 714 -18.21 -43.53 -33.40
N ALA A 715 -19.27 -43.13 -34.12
CA ALA A 715 -19.52 -41.80 -34.69
C ALA A 715 -19.85 -40.69 -33.67
N ALA A 716 -19.71 -40.95 -32.37
CA ALA A 716 -20.20 -40.03 -31.33
C ALA A 716 -19.28 -38.83 -31.02
N ASP A 717 -17.99 -38.89 -31.39
CA ASP A 717 -16.99 -37.85 -31.03
C ASP A 717 -16.37 -37.09 -32.22
N ALA A 718 -16.87 -37.28 -33.45
CA ALA A 718 -16.38 -36.57 -34.63
C ALA A 718 -17.46 -35.62 -35.16
N GLY A 719 -17.30 -34.31 -34.99
CA GLY A 719 -18.28 -33.24 -35.31
C GLY A 719 -19.01 -33.32 -36.67
N LEU A 720 -18.83 -32.35 -37.58
CA LEU A 720 -19.55 -32.35 -38.87
C LEU A 720 -19.10 -33.48 -39.85
N GLY A 721 -18.05 -34.24 -39.51
CA GLY A 721 -17.50 -35.30 -40.34
C GLY A 721 -17.01 -34.83 -41.72
N PRO A 722 -16.53 -35.74 -42.58
CA PRO A 722 -16.17 -35.41 -43.97
C PRO A 722 -17.38 -35.01 -44.82
N GLY A 723 -18.60 -35.42 -44.44
CA GLY A 723 -19.85 -34.98 -45.09
C GLY A 723 -20.10 -33.47 -44.98
N GLY A 724 -19.71 -32.85 -43.86
CA GLY A 724 -19.77 -31.40 -43.68
C GLY A 724 -18.93 -30.62 -44.70
N LEU A 725 -17.79 -31.18 -45.13
CA LEU A 725 -16.91 -30.52 -46.11
C LEU A 725 -17.59 -30.34 -47.46
N PHE A 726 -18.43 -31.29 -47.90
CA PHE A 726 -19.15 -31.16 -49.16
C PHE A 726 -20.19 -30.05 -49.13
N VAL A 727 -20.89 -29.91 -48.01
CA VAL A 727 -21.84 -28.80 -47.80
C VAL A 727 -21.10 -27.46 -47.69
N GLU A 728 -19.93 -27.42 -47.02
CA GLU A 728 -19.06 -26.25 -46.99
C GLU A 728 -18.56 -25.86 -48.40
N ILE A 729 -18.07 -26.83 -49.18
CA ILE A 729 -17.65 -26.60 -50.58
C ILE A 729 -18.82 -26.02 -51.38
N LEU A 730 -20.00 -26.63 -51.30
CA LEU A 730 -21.21 -26.13 -51.98
C LEU A 730 -21.50 -24.67 -51.60
N ASN A 731 -21.42 -24.32 -50.31
CA ASN A 731 -21.60 -22.95 -49.84
C ASN A 731 -20.55 -21.96 -50.41
N HIS A 732 -19.30 -22.38 -50.59
CA HIS A 732 -18.28 -21.54 -51.22
C HIS A 732 -18.54 -21.37 -52.73
N TYR A 733 -18.98 -22.42 -53.43
CA TYR A 733 -19.41 -22.30 -54.84
C TYR A 733 -20.60 -21.36 -54.98
N LEU A 734 -21.59 -21.44 -54.08
CA LEU A 734 -22.73 -20.53 -54.02
C LEU A 734 -22.29 -19.09 -53.80
N TYR A 735 -21.35 -18.86 -52.88
CA TYR A 735 -20.79 -17.53 -52.64
C TYR A 735 -20.15 -16.92 -53.90
N PHE A 736 -19.29 -17.66 -54.60
CA PHE A 736 -18.65 -17.14 -55.82
C PHE A 736 -19.63 -17.00 -57.00
N PHE A 737 -20.69 -17.81 -57.02
CA PHE A 737 -21.80 -17.66 -57.95
C PHE A 737 -22.59 -16.36 -57.71
N ASP A 738 -22.85 -16.03 -56.44
CA ASP A 738 -23.46 -14.75 -56.02
C ASP A 738 -22.58 -13.55 -56.44
N GLN A 739 -21.26 -13.66 -56.25
CA GLN A 739 -20.30 -12.61 -56.62
C GLN A 739 -20.08 -12.48 -58.14
N GLY A 740 -20.69 -13.36 -58.95
CA GLY A 740 -20.67 -13.27 -60.41
C GLY A 740 -19.41 -13.79 -61.11
N CYS A 741 -18.71 -14.76 -60.52
CA CYS A 741 -17.61 -15.47 -61.18
C CYS A 741 -18.10 -16.23 -62.43
N GLN A 742 -17.59 -15.89 -63.61
CA GLN A 742 -18.11 -16.44 -64.88
C GLN A 742 -17.79 -17.93 -65.09
N GLN A 743 -16.72 -18.42 -64.47
CA GLN A 743 -16.28 -19.81 -64.56
C GLN A 743 -17.18 -20.79 -63.77
N ILE A 744 -17.95 -20.30 -62.79
CA ILE A 744 -18.89 -21.13 -62.02
C ILE A 744 -20.26 -21.02 -62.70
N THR A 745 -20.53 -21.95 -63.60
CA THR A 745 -21.81 -22.02 -64.30
C THR A 745 -22.85 -22.76 -63.47
N ALA A 746 -24.13 -22.48 -63.73
CA ALA A 746 -25.24 -23.18 -63.09
C ALA A 746 -25.17 -24.71 -63.31
N ALA A 747 -24.64 -25.17 -64.44
CA ALA A 747 -24.43 -26.59 -64.70
C ALA A 747 -23.40 -27.24 -63.74
N VAL A 748 -22.31 -26.54 -63.42
CA VAL A 748 -21.32 -27.01 -62.45
C VAL A 748 -21.94 -27.08 -61.06
N LEU A 749 -22.70 -26.06 -60.68
CA LEU A 749 -23.39 -26.03 -59.39
C LEU A 749 -24.47 -27.11 -59.27
N GLN A 750 -25.23 -27.38 -60.33
CA GLN A 750 -26.22 -28.45 -60.39
C GLN A 750 -25.56 -29.82 -60.21
N SER A 751 -24.45 -30.07 -60.91
CA SER A 751 -23.70 -31.32 -60.75
C SER A 751 -23.14 -31.50 -59.34
N LEU A 752 -22.77 -30.40 -58.68
CA LEU A 752 -22.30 -30.43 -57.29
C LEU A 752 -23.46 -30.66 -56.32
N LEU A 753 -24.63 -30.05 -56.53
CA LEU A 753 -25.84 -30.30 -55.72
C LEU A 753 -26.24 -31.78 -55.76
N GLU A 754 -26.23 -32.40 -56.95
CA GLU A 754 -26.49 -33.83 -57.12
C GLU A 754 -25.45 -34.70 -56.39
N LEU A 755 -24.17 -34.32 -56.47
CA LEU A 755 -23.09 -35.01 -55.75
C LEU A 755 -23.27 -34.92 -54.23
N VAL A 756 -23.53 -33.72 -53.69
CA VAL A 756 -23.76 -33.52 -52.25
C VAL A 756 -25.02 -34.25 -51.79
N ALA A 757 -26.10 -34.24 -52.58
CA ALA A 757 -27.33 -34.97 -52.26
C ALA A 757 -27.09 -36.48 -52.16
N ASN A 758 -26.29 -37.05 -53.07
CA ASN A 758 -25.91 -38.46 -53.05
C ASN A 758 -25.07 -38.82 -51.81
N GLU A 759 -24.11 -37.98 -51.43
CA GLU A 759 -23.28 -38.22 -50.25
C GLU A 759 -24.05 -38.03 -48.93
N MET A 760 -24.95 -37.04 -48.87
CA MET A 760 -25.87 -36.84 -47.74
C MET A 760 -26.88 -37.98 -47.58
N ALA A 761 -27.12 -38.75 -48.64
CA ALA A 761 -27.98 -39.93 -48.65
C ALA A 761 -27.25 -41.21 -48.18
N ALA A 762 -25.94 -41.19 -47.93
CA ALA A 762 -25.21 -42.34 -47.39
C ALA A 762 -25.52 -42.60 -45.90
N GLU A 763 -25.52 -43.86 -45.47
CA GLU A 763 -25.94 -44.30 -44.12
C GLU A 763 -25.22 -43.54 -42.99
N GLY A 764 -23.91 -43.33 -43.09
CA GLY A 764 -23.13 -42.60 -42.07
C GLY A 764 -23.39 -41.09 -41.97
N CYS A 765 -24.02 -40.46 -42.97
CA CYS A 765 -24.37 -39.03 -42.97
C CYS A 765 -25.86 -38.77 -42.66
N ARG A 766 -26.72 -39.78 -42.83
CA ARG A 766 -28.15 -39.71 -42.46
C ARG A 766 -28.37 -39.66 -40.96
N ASP A 767 -27.54 -40.38 -40.21
CA ASP A 767 -27.66 -40.48 -38.75
C ASP A 767 -27.13 -39.23 -38.01
N ASN A 768 -26.50 -38.29 -38.71
CA ASN A 768 -25.93 -37.06 -38.15
C ASN A 768 -26.91 -35.88 -38.27
N GLU A 769 -27.77 -35.70 -37.26
CA GLU A 769 -28.81 -34.66 -37.19
C GLU A 769 -28.30 -33.22 -37.45
N PRO A 770 -27.19 -32.73 -36.86
CA PRO A 770 -26.72 -31.37 -37.12
C PRO A 770 -26.19 -31.17 -38.55
N LEU A 771 -25.65 -32.21 -39.19
CA LEU A 771 -25.21 -32.14 -40.59
C LEU A 771 -26.41 -32.02 -41.55
N GLN A 772 -27.48 -32.77 -41.29
CA GLN A 772 -28.73 -32.68 -42.07
C GLN A 772 -29.40 -31.31 -41.91
N ALA A 773 -29.38 -30.74 -40.70
CA ALA A 773 -29.87 -29.38 -40.46
C ALA A 773 -29.03 -28.33 -41.23
N PHE A 774 -27.70 -28.47 -41.26
CA PHE A 774 -26.81 -27.57 -42.00
C PHE A 774 -27.07 -27.61 -43.51
N TYR A 775 -27.28 -28.81 -44.07
CA TYR A 775 -27.65 -28.99 -45.47
C TYR A 775 -29.05 -28.42 -45.78
N ALA A 776 -30.05 -28.69 -44.93
CA ALA A 776 -31.40 -28.15 -45.09
C ALA A 776 -31.45 -26.61 -45.08
N ASN A 777 -30.63 -25.98 -44.22
CA ASN A 777 -30.47 -24.52 -44.19
C ASN A 777 -29.85 -23.99 -45.49
N THR A 778 -28.85 -24.70 -46.05
CA THR A 778 -28.23 -24.36 -47.33
C THR A 778 -29.26 -24.43 -48.48
N LEU A 779 -30.09 -25.48 -48.54
CA LEU A 779 -31.17 -25.58 -49.53
C LEU A 779 -32.23 -24.49 -49.35
N THR A 780 -32.54 -24.12 -48.11
CA THR A 780 -33.45 -23.02 -47.79
C THR A 780 -32.89 -21.69 -48.27
N HIS A 781 -31.58 -21.44 -48.12
CA HIS A 781 -30.91 -20.27 -48.66
C HIS A 781 -31.05 -20.19 -50.19
N ILE A 782 -30.81 -21.30 -50.90
CA ILE A 782 -30.97 -21.34 -52.36
C ILE A 782 -32.42 -21.00 -52.78
N ARG A 783 -33.42 -21.55 -52.06
CA ARG A 783 -34.85 -21.22 -52.29
C ARG A 783 -35.16 -19.74 -52.01
N GLN A 784 -34.54 -19.15 -50.99
CA GLN A 784 -34.68 -17.72 -50.69
C GLN A 784 -34.03 -16.83 -51.77
N GLN A 785 -32.87 -17.20 -52.30
CA GLN A 785 -32.21 -16.44 -53.37
C GLN A 785 -33.03 -16.45 -54.67
N LYS A 786 -33.72 -17.56 -54.99
CA LYS A 786 -34.71 -17.62 -56.09
C LYS A 786 -35.88 -16.67 -55.87
N ALA A 787 -36.35 -16.52 -54.63
CA ALA A 787 -37.52 -15.70 -54.31
C ALA A 787 -37.24 -14.19 -54.28
N LYS A 788 -35.97 -13.74 -54.20
CA LYS A 788 -35.60 -12.33 -53.99
C LYS A 788 -35.75 -11.41 -55.21
N GLY A 789 -35.94 -11.96 -56.42
CA GLY A 789 -36.02 -11.19 -57.67
C GLY A 789 -34.69 -10.52 -58.09
N GLY A 790 -34.61 -10.07 -59.36
CA GLY A 790 -33.42 -9.42 -59.93
C GLY A 790 -32.42 -10.36 -60.64
N ASP A 791 -31.26 -9.83 -61.05
CA ASP A 791 -30.24 -10.58 -61.82
C ASP A 791 -29.69 -11.81 -61.09
N VAL A 792 -29.67 -11.78 -59.75
CA VAL A 792 -29.29 -12.93 -58.92
C VAL A 792 -30.36 -14.02 -58.99
N ALA A 793 -31.64 -13.68 -58.85
CA ALA A 793 -32.73 -14.67 -58.96
C ALA A 793 -32.74 -15.38 -60.32
N ALA A 794 -32.53 -14.64 -61.41
CA ALA A 794 -32.45 -15.19 -62.77
C ALA A 794 -31.30 -16.20 -62.95
N ARG A 795 -30.17 -16.00 -62.27
CA ARG A 795 -29.06 -16.97 -62.25
C ARG A 795 -29.43 -18.25 -61.49
N TYR A 796 -30.15 -18.11 -60.38
CA TYR A 796 -30.56 -19.23 -59.53
C TYR A 796 -31.74 -20.04 -60.07
N ASP A 797 -32.59 -19.47 -60.93
CA ASP A 797 -33.76 -20.15 -61.52
C ASP A 797 -33.39 -21.41 -62.32
N THR A 798 -32.17 -21.44 -62.86
CA THR A 798 -31.64 -22.58 -63.63
C THR A 798 -31.26 -23.80 -62.79
N LEU A 799 -31.23 -23.67 -61.46
CA LEU A 799 -30.87 -24.74 -60.53
C LEU A 799 -32.10 -25.54 -60.09
N GLN A 800 -32.00 -26.85 -59.96
CA GLN A 800 -33.04 -27.71 -59.39
C GLN A 800 -32.62 -28.17 -57.99
N VAL A 801 -33.45 -27.87 -56.98
CA VAL A 801 -33.17 -28.06 -55.54
C VAL A 801 -34.25 -28.92 -54.89
#